data_AF-A0A1Q8VLG3-F1
#
_entry.id   AF-A0A1Q8VLG3-F1
#
_cell.length_a   1.000
_cell.length_b   1.000
_cell.length_c   1.000
_cell.angle_alpha   90.00
_cell.angle_beta   90.00
_cell.angle_gamma   90.00
#
_symmetry.space_group_name_H-M   'P 1'
#
loop_
_entity.id
_entity.type
_entity.pdbx_description
1 polymer ?
#
loop_
_entity_poly.entity_id
_entity_poly.type
_entity_poly.pdbx_seq_one_letter_code
_entity_poly.pdbx_strand_id
1 'polypeptide(L)'
;MATILLPSSKTKDATAKDPSLRAKIGPFISKLSTMTTSSGLHLEPIRGSRDRRVRTARVTDFYRAVLFELAADGEVVYVIHGIWPHDEAIKIAESVTVHVNPRNGITEVVNVGDLIGLDPGAVEEARRTAQAELAAAQREADELARETARIQAANAEARRRNEEAARGADASSAPTQAPGTEPAMGSHQGEGVTAAGVAVGAASVPGAVAVPSRDQAPMWPDGLTVEMLHNELGIDVRLGAAALAAQRESQLLDLASTARVAWQGEALLNLATGATIEEIREDFGLRPSRDVSAEPTDADLIEGLRTRAARSTFTWLVGDEDLRRAIEGLSFAEWQLFLHPQQRAIVERHTNGPMRVSGGAGTGKTVIAVHRAVKLAKRDKADEQEPRILLTTYTRNLADDLRRQVAQLDPRLPFTERLSESGVMVSGLDRVARMILQQAGAKISPIAQEVIGQPRARVLTYPRENVWQEVLTLMGDELPEGLRSADFLESEYELIVLPQRVTTLKQYLRVRRPGRGVALDRSKRAAVWKAMERYRDRSADLGVTSFDEQLALAAAWLDHEAALGTPRPFRHVLVDEAQDLTPAHLQLLRALVEPGPDDLFLAEDSHQRIYGKKITLSHYGIQVRGRSRRLTRNYRTTRQNLDVAFGILDPGTYEDMEGQAEEHHYVSPRSGPEPLLLHATDRADELSKAAELLRVWLEQDRDSEDSAPETIAVLVRDRYQRDAVVNGLAQHGIEVRAVDREAAGRGRPVVMTMHRAKGLEFRKVLLFDVSKNAIPRPLWDQQYSDTDHDDALLRERSLLYVAATRARDQLAISWSGEASPLITALTP
;
A
#
# COMPACT_ATOMS: atom_id res chain seq x y z
N MET A 1 29.52 -23.24 3.80
CA MET A 1 29.75 -21.79 4.01
C MET A 1 29.00 -21.39 5.26
N ALA A 2 29.53 -20.46 6.04
CA ALA A 2 28.84 -19.97 7.23
C ALA A 2 27.72 -18.99 6.83
N THR A 3 26.57 -19.09 7.51
CA THR A 3 25.45 -18.18 7.30
C THR A 3 25.65 -16.93 8.15
N ILE A 4 25.39 -15.74 7.61
CA ILE A 4 25.62 -14.47 8.33
C ILE A 4 24.30 -13.73 8.51
N LEU A 5 24.05 -13.26 9.73
CA LEU A 5 22.93 -12.39 10.06
C LEU A 5 23.47 -11.00 10.43
N LEU A 6 22.93 -9.96 9.80
CA LEU A 6 23.19 -8.56 10.14
C LEU A 6 22.00 -7.95 10.87
N PRO A 7 22.21 -7.02 11.83
CA PRO A 7 21.10 -6.26 12.41
C PRO A 7 20.37 -5.46 11.33
N SER A 8 19.05 -5.46 11.37
CA SER A 8 18.21 -4.70 10.43
C SER A 8 18.15 -3.19 10.77
N SER A 9 18.47 -2.80 12.01
CA SER A 9 18.51 -1.40 12.45
C SER A 9 19.92 -0.78 12.34
N LYS A 10 20.02 0.42 11.77
CA LYS A 10 21.29 1.17 11.62
C LYS A 10 21.81 1.85 12.91
N THR A 11 21.10 1.74 14.03
CA THR A 11 21.45 2.40 15.31
C THR A 11 22.71 1.84 15.97
N LYS A 12 23.10 0.61 15.65
CA LYS A 12 24.29 -0.10 16.18
C LYS A 12 25.42 -0.24 15.15
N ASP A 13 25.33 0.51 14.06
CA ASP A 13 26.29 0.46 12.95
C ASP A 13 27.02 1.80 12.82
N ALA A 14 28.35 1.76 12.90
CA ALA A 14 29.21 2.94 12.72
C ALA A 14 29.05 3.58 11.32
N THR A 15 28.39 2.93 10.35
CA THR A 15 28.09 3.51 9.02
C THR A 15 27.22 4.77 9.05
N ALA A 16 26.46 5.00 10.13
CA ALA A 16 25.71 6.23 10.33
C ALA A 16 26.62 7.43 10.68
N LYS A 17 27.76 7.16 11.34
CA LYS A 17 28.76 8.16 11.76
C LYS A 17 29.90 8.30 10.75
N ASP A 18 30.23 7.23 10.03
CA ASP A 18 31.28 7.17 9.01
C ASP A 18 30.76 6.47 7.73
N PRO A 19 30.26 7.23 6.75
CA PRO A 19 29.76 6.69 5.49
C PRO A 19 30.80 5.90 4.68
N SER A 20 32.11 6.15 4.88
CA SER A 20 33.19 5.45 4.18
C SER A 20 33.28 3.96 4.53
N LEU A 21 32.73 3.58 5.69
CA LEU A 21 32.67 2.20 6.19
C LEU A 21 31.76 1.31 5.33
N ARG A 22 30.76 1.87 4.63
CA ARG A 22 29.82 1.12 3.78
C ARG A 22 30.52 0.28 2.72
N ALA A 23 31.52 0.86 2.06
CA ALA A 23 32.32 0.18 1.04
C ALA A 23 33.24 -0.93 1.60
N LYS A 24 33.43 -0.99 2.93
CA LYS A 24 34.29 -1.96 3.62
C LYS A 24 33.52 -3.15 4.20
N ILE A 25 32.21 -3.02 4.41
CA ILE A 25 31.36 -4.11 4.94
C ILE A 25 31.25 -5.26 3.94
N GLY A 26 31.07 -4.99 2.64
CA GLY A 26 31.00 -6.03 1.61
C GLY A 26 32.20 -6.99 1.62
N PRO A 27 33.44 -6.47 1.49
CA PRO A 27 34.65 -7.28 1.60
C PRO A 27 34.81 -8.02 2.94
N PHE A 28 34.34 -7.44 4.04
CA PHE A 28 34.37 -8.07 5.37
C PHE A 28 33.44 -9.30 5.43
N ILE A 29 32.20 -9.16 4.99
CA ILE A 29 31.19 -10.24 4.97
C ILE A 29 31.63 -11.37 4.03
N SER A 30 32.20 -11.04 2.86
CA SER A 30 32.75 -12.03 1.93
C SER A 30 33.88 -12.85 2.58
N LYS A 31 34.78 -12.22 3.34
CA LYS A 31 35.84 -12.93 4.08
C LYS A 31 35.28 -13.79 5.21
N LEU A 32 34.31 -13.28 5.97
CA LEU A 32 33.68 -14.01 7.09
C LEU A 32 32.93 -15.28 6.61
N SER A 33 32.30 -15.23 5.43
CA SER A 33 31.54 -16.36 4.87
C SER A 33 32.40 -17.45 4.23
N THR A 34 33.62 -17.10 3.76
CA THR A 34 34.47 -17.98 2.94
C THR A 34 35.74 -18.47 3.64
N MET A 35 36.27 -17.78 4.66
CA MET A 35 37.53 -18.15 5.33
C MET A 35 37.56 -17.80 6.83
N THR A 36 37.30 -18.79 7.69
CA THR A 36 37.30 -18.64 9.16
C THR A 36 38.70 -18.48 9.78
N THR A 37 39.78 -18.79 9.05
CA THR A 37 41.17 -18.77 9.52
C THR A 37 42.09 -17.82 8.74
N SER A 38 41.55 -16.92 7.90
CA SER A 38 42.39 -16.01 7.12
C SER A 38 43.19 -15.06 8.03
N SER A 39 44.49 -14.93 7.74
CA SER A 39 45.40 -13.98 8.41
C SER A 39 45.01 -12.54 8.06
N GLY A 40 44.04 -11.99 8.79
CA GLY A 40 43.61 -10.60 8.66
C GLY A 40 42.23 -10.29 9.26
N LEU A 41 41.34 -11.28 9.39
CA LEU A 41 40.02 -11.07 10.00
C LEU A 41 40.07 -10.99 11.53
N HIS A 42 41.10 -11.59 12.16
CA HIS A 42 41.26 -11.62 13.63
C HIS A 42 39.97 -12.01 14.36
N LEU A 43 39.33 -13.11 13.93
CA LEU A 43 38.13 -13.62 14.58
C LEU A 43 38.51 -14.25 15.93
N GLU A 44 38.39 -13.47 16.99
CA GLU A 44 38.97 -13.81 18.30
C GLU A 44 37.90 -13.88 19.39
N PRO A 45 37.94 -14.89 20.28
CA PRO A 45 37.11 -14.90 21.47
C PRO A 45 37.57 -13.82 22.45
N ILE A 46 36.62 -13.21 23.16
CA ILE A 46 36.90 -12.18 24.17
C ILE A 46 37.03 -12.85 25.54
N ARG A 47 38.20 -12.66 26.18
CA ARG A 47 38.43 -13.10 27.56
C ARG A 47 37.59 -12.24 28.51
N GLY A 48 36.87 -12.86 29.44
CA GLY A 48 36.01 -12.14 30.39
C GLY A 48 34.58 -11.89 29.88
N SER A 49 34.24 -12.30 28.65
CA SER A 49 32.86 -12.27 28.15
C SER A 49 31.96 -13.17 28.99
N ARG A 50 30.73 -12.68 29.25
CA ARG A 50 29.67 -13.46 29.90
C ARG A 50 29.06 -14.53 29.00
N ASP A 51 29.24 -14.42 27.68
CA ASP A 51 28.84 -15.44 26.72
C ASP A 51 30.05 -15.97 25.95
N ARG A 52 30.27 -17.29 26.03
CA ARG A 52 31.39 -18.00 25.40
C ARG A 52 31.37 -17.95 23.87
N ARG A 53 30.22 -17.63 23.25
CA ARG A 53 30.03 -17.59 21.79
C ARG A 53 30.38 -16.24 21.19
N VAL A 54 30.62 -15.23 22.02
CA VAL A 54 31.01 -13.90 21.53
C VAL A 54 32.41 -13.97 20.89
N ARG A 55 32.52 -13.32 19.74
CA ARG A 55 33.75 -13.09 18.99
C ARG A 55 33.81 -11.61 18.61
N THR A 56 35.02 -11.12 18.38
CA THR A 56 35.20 -9.87 17.64
C THR A 56 35.98 -10.14 16.35
N ALA A 57 35.64 -9.43 15.28
CA ALA A 57 36.30 -9.55 13.99
C ALA A 57 36.68 -8.17 13.46
N ARG A 58 37.84 -8.09 12.81
CA ARG A 58 38.39 -6.86 12.24
C ARG A 58 37.66 -6.49 10.95
N VAL A 59 37.11 -5.28 10.92
CA VAL A 59 36.50 -4.68 9.72
C VAL A 59 37.50 -3.73 9.05
N THR A 60 38.15 -2.88 9.85
CA THR A 60 39.29 -2.04 9.47
C THR A 60 40.34 -2.02 10.58
N ASP A 61 41.41 -1.23 10.45
CA ASP A 61 42.37 -1.04 11.55
C ASP A 61 41.74 -0.39 12.79
N PHE A 62 40.67 0.39 12.61
CA PHE A 62 39.99 1.14 13.67
C PHE A 62 38.68 0.49 14.14
N TYR A 63 37.95 -0.17 13.24
CA TYR A 63 36.62 -0.74 13.53
C TYR A 63 36.65 -2.27 13.67
N ARG A 64 35.95 -2.77 14.69
CA ARG A 64 35.69 -4.20 14.92
C ARG A 64 34.20 -4.50 14.98
N ALA A 65 33.80 -5.63 14.40
CA ALA A 65 32.48 -6.21 14.54
C ALA A 65 32.42 -7.05 15.82
N VAL A 66 31.33 -6.94 16.58
CA VAL A 66 30.98 -7.87 17.67
C VAL A 66 29.96 -8.86 17.11
N LEU A 67 30.19 -10.15 17.27
CA LEU A 67 29.32 -11.18 16.72
C LEU A 67 29.28 -12.44 17.59
N PHE A 68 28.25 -13.26 17.42
CA PHE A 68 28.11 -14.56 18.07
C PHE A 68 28.31 -15.67 17.05
N GLU A 69 29.07 -16.68 17.42
CA GLU A 69 29.26 -17.91 16.66
C GLU A 69 28.34 -19.00 17.22
N LEU A 70 27.30 -19.38 16.47
CA LEU A 70 26.39 -20.46 16.80
C LEU A 70 26.67 -21.66 15.89
N ALA A 71 26.67 -22.87 16.44
CA ALA A 71 26.89 -24.08 15.66
C ALA A 71 25.94 -25.21 16.05
N ALA A 72 25.21 -25.73 15.07
CA ALA A 72 24.33 -26.90 15.23
C ALA A 72 24.27 -27.72 13.94
N ASP A 73 24.29 -29.05 14.03
CA ASP A 73 24.10 -29.98 12.90
C ASP A 73 24.94 -29.70 11.63
N GLY A 74 26.17 -29.19 11.81
CA GLY A 74 27.08 -28.83 10.72
C GLY A 74 26.82 -27.46 10.08
N GLU A 75 25.80 -26.73 10.54
CA GLU A 75 25.56 -25.32 10.22
C GLU A 75 26.30 -24.40 11.20
N VAL A 76 27.03 -23.42 10.67
CA VAL A 76 27.64 -22.34 11.45
C VAL A 76 26.94 -21.04 11.09
N VAL A 77 26.41 -20.36 12.11
CA VAL A 77 25.68 -19.09 11.96
C VAL A 77 26.42 -18.01 12.74
N TYR A 78 26.85 -16.96 12.03
CA TYR A 78 27.42 -15.76 12.62
C TYR A 78 26.34 -14.68 12.77
N VAL A 79 26.00 -14.34 14.01
CA VAL A 79 25.03 -13.27 14.33
C VAL A 79 25.81 -12.01 14.66
N ILE A 80 25.86 -11.06 13.73
CA ILE A 80 26.53 -9.78 13.96
C ILE A 80 25.64 -8.92 14.86
N HIS A 81 26.20 -8.44 15.97
CA HIS A 81 25.53 -7.53 16.89
C HIS A 81 25.66 -6.06 16.44
N GLY A 82 26.80 -5.72 15.85
CA GLY A 82 27.10 -4.39 15.30
C GLY A 82 28.60 -4.17 15.10
N ILE A 83 28.97 -2.95 14.69
CA ILE A 83 30.35 -2.57 14.37
C ILE A 83 30.69 -1.27 15.12
N TRP A 84 31.78 -1.30 15.88
CA TRP A 84 32.23 -0.19 16.73
C TRP A 84 33.74 0.04 16.62
N PRO A 85 34.23 1.22 17.04
CA PRO A 85 35.66 1.42 17.29
C PRO A 85 36.20 0.33 18.21
N HIS A 86 37.44 -0.08 18.00
CA HIS A 86 38.11 -1.20 18.66
C HIS A 86 37.78 -1.36 20.16
N ASP A 87 38.00 -0.31 20.96
CA ASP A 87 37.86 -0.39 22.42
C ASP A 87 36.40 -0.45 22.88
N GLU A 88 35.50 0.19 22.14
CA GLU A 88 34.06 0.14 22.40
C GLU A 88 33.50 -1.24 22.05
N ALA A 89 33.95 -1.83 20.94
CA ALA A 89 33.59 -3.19 20.54
C ALA A 89 33.96 -4.23 21.62
N ILE A 90 35.13 -4.09 22.27
CA ILE A 90 35.55 -4.97 23.36
C ILE A 90 34.62 -4.84 24.57
N LYS A 91 34.34 -3.60 25.03
CA LYS A 91 33.44 -3.35 26.16
C LYS A 91 32.02 -3.89 25.91
N ILE A 92 31.52 -3.71 24.70
CA ILE A 92 30.22 -4.25 24.29
C ILE A 92 30.26 -5.77 24.32
N ALA A 93 31.27 -6.38 23.71
CA ALA A 93 31.44 -7.84 23.67
C ALA A 93 31.49 -8.50 25.07
N GLU A 94 32.05 -7.81 26.08
CA GLU A 94 32.08 -8.31 27.46
C GLU A 94 30.70 -8.35 28.15
N SER A 95 29.76 -7.52 27.68
CA SER A 95 28.48 -7.25 28.37
C SER A 95 27.23 -7.76 27.65
N VAL A 96 27.39 -8.41 26.48
CA VAL A 96 26.27 -8.92 25.67
C VAL A 96 26.17 -10.44 25.71
N THR A 97 24.95 -10.95 25.68
CA THR A 97 24.65 -12.39 25.64
C THR A 97 23.58 -12.68 24.60
N VAL A 98 23.65 -13.82 23.92
CA VAL A 98 22.57 -14.29 23.04
C VAL A 98 21.79 -15.39 23.77
N HIS A 99 20.47 -15.25 23.85
CA HIS A 99 19.62 -16.19 24.58
C HIS A 99 18.25 -16.34 23.90
N VAL A 100 17.52 -17.40 24.27
CA VAL A 100 16.12 -17.57 23.90
C VAL A 100 15.27 -16.94 25.01
N ASN A 101 14.40 -16.01 24.64
CA ASN A 101 13.49 -15.38 25.58
C ASN A 101 12.47 -16.44 26.09
N PRO A 102 12.41 -16.70 27.39
CA PRO A 102 11.65 -17.82 27.95
C PRO A 102 10.13 -17.65 27.85
N ARG A 103 9.65 -16.45 27.50
CA ARG A 103 8.21 -16.15 27.41
C ARG A 103 7.65 -16.37 26.01
N ASN A 104 8.47 -16.17 24.98
CA ASN A 104 8.04 -16.13 23.58
C ASN A 104 8.91 -16.97 22.62
N GLY A 105 10.02 -17.55 23.10
CA GLY A 105 10.86 -18.46 22.33
C GLY A 105 11.70 -17.80 21.21
N ILE A 106 11.81 -16.47 21.19
CA ILE A 106 12.62 -15.72 20.23
C ILE A 106 14.08 -15.65 20.68
N THR A 107 15.01 -15.73 19.74
CA THR A 107 16.43 -15.48 20.02
C THR A 107 16.72 -13.98 20.03
N GLU A 108 17.23 -13.48 21.15
CA GLU A 108 17.52 -12.06 21.37
C GLU A 108 18.96 -11.87 21.88
N VAL A 109 19.59 -10.76 21.46
CA VAL A 109 20.87 -10.30 22.02
C VAL A 109 20.59 -9.17 23.00
N VAL A 110 20.91 -9.39 24.27
CA VAL A 110 20.63 -8.45 25.37
C VAL A 110 21.90 -8.09 26.12
N ASN A 111 21.89 -6.94 26.80
CA ASN A 111 22.91 -6.62 27.78
C ASN A 111 22.60 -7.35 29.09
N VAL A 112 23.63 -7.86 29.78
CA VAL A 112 23.40 -8.62 31.01
C VAL A 112 22.79 -7.78 32.13
N GLY A 113 22.91 -6.44 32.09
CA GLY A 113 22.21 -5.55 33.00
C GLY A 113 20.67 -5.56 32.85
N ASP A 114 20.16 -5.90 31.65
CA ASP A 114 18.72 -5.87 31.34
C ASP A 114 17.98 -7.16 31.77
N LEU A 115 18.71 -8.23 32.15
CA LEU A 115 18.14 -9.55 32.49
C LEU A 115 17.68 -9.67 33.96
N ILE A 116 17.93 -8.67 34.80
CA ILE A 116 17.50 -8.67 36.21
C ILE A 116 16.05 -8.18 36.27
N GLY A 117 15.13 -9.11 36.54
CA GLY A 117 13.67 -8.90 36.50
C GLY A 117 13.20 -7.71 37.35
N LEU A 118 12.25 -6.95 36.79
CA LEU A 118 11.67 -5.75 37.40
C LEU A 118 10.51 -6.13 38.34
N ASP A 119 10.62 -5.73 39.61
CA ASP A 119 9.59 -5.76 40.67
C ASP A 119 8.38 -4.86 40.32
N PRO A 120 7.12 -5.18 40.71
CA PRO A 120 5.95 -4.28 40.61
C PRO A 120 6.20 -2.80 40.93
N GLY A 121 7.05 -2.47 41.91
CA GLY A 121 7.45 -1.09 42.19
C GLY A 121 8.20 -0.41 41.02
N ALA A 122 9.01 -1.18 40.30
CA ALA A 122 9.76 -0.71 39.14
C ALA A 122 8.89 -0.57 37.88
N VAL A 123 7.73 -1.23 37.82
CA VAL A 123 6.71 -1.04 36.76
C VAL A 123 6.04 0.33 36.90
N GLU A 124 5.65 0.69 38.12
CA GLU A 124 5.05 2.00 38.40
C GLU A 124 6.08 3.14 38.26
N GLU A 125 7.33 2.89 38.64
CA GLU A 125 8.44 3.82 38.42
C GLU A 125 8.78 3.96 36.93
N ALA A 126 8.80 2.87 36.17
CA ALA A 126 8.96 2.91 34.71
C ALA A 126 7.80 3.64 34.03
N ARG A 127 6.56 3.45 34.48
CA ARG A 127 5.39 4.17 33.99
C ARG A 127 5.51 5.68 34.23
N ARG A 128 5.95 6.09 35.43
CA ARG A 128 6.22 7.51 35.74
C ARG A 128 7.39 8.07 34.95
N THR A 129 8.45 7.29 34.78
CA THR A 129 9.66 7.72 34.05
C THR A 129 9.35 7.87 32.56
N ALA A 130 8.67 6.90 31.95
CA ALA A 130 8.22 6.98 30.57
C ALA A 130 7.22 8.13 30.35
N GLN A 131 6.29 8.37 31.28
CA GLN A 131 5.41 9.54 31.23
C GLN A 131 6.19 10.86 31.34
N ALA A 132 7.24 10.90 32.16
CA ALA A 132 8.08 12.08 32.33
C ALA A 132 8.97 12.34 31.09
N GLU A 133 9.56 11.30 30.50
CA GLU A 133 10.34 11.36 29.27
C GLU A 133 9.48 11.73 28.07
N LEU A 134 8.29 11.12 27.93
CA LEU A 134 7.33 11.48 26.88
C LEU A 134 6.85 12.92 27.05
N ALA A 135 6.55 13.35 28.27
CA ALA A 135 6.20 14.75 28.55
C ALA A 135 7.37 15.71 28.30
N ALA A 136 8.62 15.27 28.45
CA ALA A 136 9.81 16.06 28.15
C ALA A 136 10.02 16.22 26.64
N ALA A 137 9.96 15.11 25.88
CA ALA A 137 10.03 15.11 24.42
C ALA A 137 8.88 15.94 23.81
N GLN A 138 7.70 15.89 24.41
CA GLN A 138 6.53 16.65 23.99
C GLN A 138 6.68 18.15 24.30
N ARG A 139 7.29 18.52 25.43
CA ARG A 139 7.66 19.91 25.71
C ARG A 139 8.68 20.43 24.70
N GLU A 140 9.68 19.63 24.35
CA GLU A 140 10.71 19.98 23.37
C GLU A 140 10.12 20.14 21.97
N ALA A 141 9.22 19.24 21.56
CA ALA A 141 8.47 19.35 20.31
C ALA A 141 7.51 20.56 20.29
N ASP A 142 6.80 20.83 21.39
CA ASP A 142 5.92 22.00 21.53
C ASP A 142 6.72 23.30 21.56
N GLU A 143 7.96 23.28 22.07
CA GLU A 143 8.88 24.41 22.07
C GLU A 143 9.44 24.65 20.66
N LEU A 144 9.83 23.60 19.94
CA LEU A 144 10.18 23.69 18.52
C LEU A 144 9.01 24.19 17.67
N ALA A 145 7.79 23.72 17.94
CA ALA A 145 6.59 24.18 17.25
C ALA A 145 6.28 25.65 17.56
N ARG A 146 6.45 26.09 18.82
CA ARG A 146 6.31 27.50 19.21
C ARG A 146 7.39 28.39 18.63
N GLU A 147 8.63 27.91 18.57
CA GLU A 147 9.77 28.57 17.92
C GLU A 147 9.47 28.74 16.43
N THR A 148 9.01 27.67 15.77
CA THR A 148 8.61 27.69 14.36
C THR A 148 7.43 28.64 14.12
N ALA A 149 6.43 28.64 14.99
CA ALA A 149 5.29 29.57 14.92
C ALA A 149 5.72 31.03 15.14
N ARG A 150 6.67 31.30 16.05
CA ARG A 150 7.26 32.63 16.23
C ARG A 150 8.04 33.08 15.00
N ILE A 151 8.85 32.20 14.42
CA ILE A 151 9.60 32.49 13.18
C ILE A 151 8.61 32.76 12.04
N GLN A 152 7.52 31.99 11.93
CA GLN A 152 6.48 32.21 10.93
C GLN A 152 5.72 33.53 11.16
N ALA A 153 5.39 33.88 12.41
CA ALA A 153 4.74 35.14 12.76
C ALA A 153 5.66 36.35 12.47
N ALA A 154 6.94 36.26 12.82
CA ALA A 154 7.94 37.28 12.52
C ALA A 154 8.14 37.45 11.01
N ASN A 155 8.15 36.34 10.25
CA ASN A 155 8.21 36.36 8.79
C ASN A 155 6.93 36.95 8.18
N ALA A 156 5.75 36.69 8.74
CA ALA A 156 4.48 37.27 8.30
C ALA A 156 4.42 38.79 8.59
N GLU A 157 4.97 39.23 9.71
CA GLU A 157 5.05 40.65 10.07
C GLU A 157 6.07 41.40 9.21
N ALA A 158 7.22 40.78 8.91
CA ALA A 158 8.19 41.30 7.95
C ALA A 158 7.61 41.40 6.53
N ARG A 159 6.76 40.44 6.13
CA ARG A 159 6.03 40.50 4.85
C ARG A 159 5.00 41.62 4.82
N ARG A 160 4.23 41.84 5.89
CA ARG A 160 3.32 43.00 5.98
C ARG A 160 4.07 44.32 5.88
N ARG A 161 5.21 44.46 6.54
CA ARG A 161 6.06 45.66 6.40
C ARG A 161 6.59 45.84 4.98
N ASN A 162 6.98 44.76 4.31
CA ASN A 162 7.44 44.82 2.92
C ASN A 162 6.29 45.14 1.94
N GLU A 163 5.08 44.63 2.18
CA GLU A 163 3.88 44.94 1.40
C GLU A 163 3.39 46.39 1.64
N GLU A 164 3.48 46.89 2.87
CA GLU A 164 3.20 48.29 3.21
C GLU A 164 4.26 49.24 2.62
N ALA A 165 5.54 48.84 2.62
CA ALA A 165 6.61 49.57 1.95
C ALA A 165 6.46 49.58 0.42
N ALA A 166 6.00 48.47 -0.18
CA ALA A 166 5.68 48.39 -1.61
C ALA A 166 4.48 49.27 -1.98
N ARG A 167 3.43 49.33 -1.14
CA ARG A 167 2.30 50.25 -1.34
C ARG A 167 2.67 51.72 -1.10
N GLY A 168 3.65 52.00 -0.24
CA GLY A 168 4.18 53.34 -0.02
C GLY A 168 5.09 53.84 -1.15
N ALA A 169 5.79 52.94 -1.84
CA ALA A 169 6.69 53.27 -2.95
C ALA A 169 5.97 53.63 -4.27
N ASP A 170 4.74 53.16 -4.47
CA ASP A 170 3.92 53.48 -5.66
C ASP A 170 3.27 54.88 -5.62
N ALA A 171 3.44 55.65 -4.53
CA ALA A 171 2.86 57.00 -4.39
C ALA A 171 3.86 58.16 -4.60
N SER A 172 5.13 57.90 -4.93
CA SER A 172 6.06 58.99 -5.26
C SER A 172 7.11 58.58 -6.30
N SER A 173 6.80 58.81 -7.58
CA SER A 173 7.79 58.81 -8.66
C SER A 173 8.07 60.25 -9.11
N ALA A 174 9.28 60.73 -8.83
CA ALA A 174 9.96 61.76 -9.62
C ALA A 174 11.50 61.59 -9.47
N PRO A 175 12.29 61.78 -10.53
CA PRO A 175 13.64 61.24 -10.61
C PRO A 175 14.73 62.27 -10.27
N THR A 176 15.78 61.89 -9.52
CA THR A 176 17.08 62.59 -9.60
C THR A 176 18.27 61.74 -9.11
N GLN A 177 19.23 61.54 -10.01
CA GLN A 177 20.70 61.39 -9.92
C GLN A 177 21.40 60.68 -8.72
N ALA A 178 22.34 59.79 -9.11
CA ALA A 178 23.43 59.21 -8.31
C ALA A 178 24.44 60.29 -7.81
N PRO A 179 25.36 60.07 -6.83
CA PRO A 179 26.36 58.98 -6.85
C PRO A 179 26.88 58.39 -5.50
N GLY A 180 27.51 57.21 -5.60
CA GLY A 180 28.70 56.78 -4.83
C GLY A 180 28.50 56.18 -3.43
N THR A 181 29.00 54.95 -3.19
CA THR A 181 30.25 54.63 -2.45
C THR A 181 30.28 53.12 -2.11
N GLU A 182 31.34 52.40 -2.51
CA GLU A 182 31.78 51.08 -1.98
C GLU A 182 32.82 51.30 -0.84
N PRO A 183 33.41 50.27 -0.19
CA PRO A 183 32.82 49.13 0.53
C PRO A 183 33.45 49.00 1.95
N ALA A 184 32.91 48.14 2.82
CA ALA A 184 33.62 47.70 4.02
C ALA A 184 33.58 46.18 4.17
N MET A 185 34.75 45.58 3.94
CA MET A 185 35.12 44.21 4.25
C MET A 185 35.13 43.98 5.76
N GLY A 186 34.59 42.84 6.19
CA GLY A 186 34.69 42.33 7.56
C GLY A 186 34.59 40.81 7.55
N SER A 187 35.73 40.16 7.33
CA SER A 187 35.92 38.72 7.51
C SER A 187 35.92 38.35 9.00
N HIS A 188 35.19 37.32 9.41
CA HIS A 188 35.66 36.36 10.41
C HIS A 188 34.98 35.00 10.27
N GLN A 189 35.85 33.98 10.14
CA GLN A 189 35.58 32.55 10.24
C GLN A 189 35.21 32.15 11.67
N GLY A 190 34.45 31.07 11.83
CA GLY A 190 34.44 30.32 13.09
C GLY A 190 33.23 29.42 13.34
N GLU A 191 33.44 28.13 13.06
CA GLU A 191 32.88 26.98 13.79
C GLU A 191 31.47 26.46 13.44
N GLY A 192 31.48 25.25 12.87
CA GLY A 192 30.32 24.44 12.60
C GLY A 192 29.81 23.70 13.84
N VAL A 193 28.49 23.64 13.93
CA VAL A 193 27.75 22.66 14.72
C VAL A 193 26.77 22.00 13.76
N THR A 194 27.09 20.76 13.38
CA THR A 194 26.21 19.89 12.59
C THR A 194 25.26 19.15 13.51
N ALA A 195 24.08 19.71 13.75
CA ALA A 195 22.92 19.01 14.29
C ALA A 195 21.66 19.89 14.14
N ALA A 196 20.91 19.73 13.05
CA ALA A 196 19.47 20.03 12.94
C ALA A 196 19.01 19.81 11.49
N GLY A 197 18.77 18.56 11.13
CA GLY A 197 17.90 18.26 10.00
C GLY A 197 16.53 17.93 10.57
N VAL A 198 15.61 18.91 10.60
CA VAL A 198 14.14 18.77 10.66
C VAL A 198 13.54 20.19 10.62
N ALA A 199 12.47 20.35 9.85
CA ALA A 199 11.68 21.56 9.59
C ALA A 199 12.19 22.53 8.48
N VAL A 200 12.40 22.02 7.26
CA VAL A 200 12.32 22.85 6.04
C VAL A 200 11.10 22.39 5.24
N GLY A 201 9.90 22.86 5.63
CA GLY A 201 8.63 22.34 5.10
C GLY A 201 7.55 23.38 4.82
N ALA A 202 7.89 24.67 4.75
CA ALA A 202 6.94 25.73 4.39
C ALA A 202 7.62 26.82 3.53
N ALA A 203 8.30 26.41 2.46
CA ALA A 203 8.58 27.35 1.36
C ALA A 203 7.23 27.69 0.71
N SER A 204 6.79 28.92 0.95
CA SER A 204 5.39 29.34 0.98
C SER A 204 4.75 29.46 -0.40
N VAL A 205 3.84 28.53 -0.73
CA VAL A 205 2.80 28.78 -1.73
C VAL A 205 1.76 29.73 -1.10
N PRO A 206 1.50 30.92 -1.68
CA PRO A 206 0.54 31.88 -1.13
C PRO A 206 -0.88 31.30 -1.00
N GLY A 207 -1.47 31.43 0.19
CA GLY A 207 -2.82 30.92 0.48
C GLY A 207 -2.89 29.43 0.78
N ALA A 208 -1.76 28.72 0.90
CA ALA A 208 -1.73 27.33 1.34
C ALA A 208 -2.05 27.19 2.84
N VAL A 209 -2.98 26.30 3.16
CA VAL A 209 -3.34 25.95 4.54
C VAL A 209 -2.98 24.49 4.79
N ALA A 210 -2.22 24.22 5.86
CA ALA A 210 -1.93 22.85 6.27
C ALA A 210 -3.14 22.23 6.97
N VAL A 211 -3.51 21.00 6.62
CA VAL A 211 -4.53 20.24 7.35
C VAL A 211 -3.87 19.55 8.53
N PRO A 212 -4.22 19.87 9.79
CA PRO A 212 -3.65 19.19 10.94
C PRO A 212 -4.13 17.73 10.98
N SER A 213 -3.20 16.79 11.19
CA SER A 213 -3.51 15.37 11.32
C SER A 213 -4.44 15.05 12.52
N ARG A 214 -5.29 14.03 12.39
CA ARG A 214 -6.24 13.60 13.44
C ARG A 214 -5.52 12.69 14.45
N ASP A 215 -4.73 13.28 15.32
CA ASP A 215 -3.92 12.56 16.31
C ASP A 215 -4.76 12.11 17.53
N GLN A 216 -5.51 11.02 17.38
CA GLN A 216 -6.40 10.45 18.40
C GLN A 216 -5.67 9.51 19.36
N ALA A 217 -6.31 9.10 20.46
CA ALA A 217 -5.74 8.11 21.38
C ALA A 217 -5.76 6.70 20.76
N PRO A 218 -4.71 5.88 20.97
CA PRO A 218 -4.70 4.49 20.50
C PRO A 218 -5.84 3.69 21.14
N MET A 219 -6.49 2.84 20.35
CA MET A 219 -7.50 1.91 20.87
C MET A 219 -6.84 0.59 21.24
N TRP A 220 -7.21 -0.02 22.37
CA TRP A 220 -6.62 -1.28 22.82
C TRP A 220 -7.70 -2.36 22.97
N PRO A 221 -7.35 -3.66 22.80
CA PRO A 221 -8.24 -4.76 23.14
C PRO A 221 -8.76 -4.65 24.58
N ASP A 222 -10.03 -4.98 24.78
CA ASP A 222 -10.66 -4.92 26.10
C ASP A 222 -9.89 -5.75 27.14
N GLY A 223 -9.56 -5.11 28.26
CA GLY A 223 -8.87 -5.74 29.38
C GLY A 223 -7.37 -5.98 29.18
N LEU A 224 -6.76 -5.47 28.11
CA LEU A 224 -5.31 -5.58 27.89
C LEU A 224 -4.52 -4.85 29.00
N THR A 225 -3.59 -5.57 29.65
CA THR A 225 -2.71 -5.01 30.68
C THR A 225 -1.23 -5.15 30.33
N VAL A 226 -0.37 -4.41 31.04
CA VAL A 226 1.09 -4.52 30.88
C VAL A 226 1.57 -5.93 31.26
N GLU A 227 0.96 -6.54 32.27
CA GLU A 227 1.27 -7.90 32.70
C GLU A 227 0.91 -8.91 31.61
N MET A 228 -0.20 -8.72 30.89
CA MET A 228 -0.56 -9.56 29.75
C MET A 228 0.46 -9.41 28.62
N LEU A 229 0.78 -8.17 28.20
CA LEU A 229 1.80 -7.91 27.18
C LEU A 229 3.15 -8.57 27.52
N HIS A 230 3.55 -8.48 28.78
CA HIS A 230 4.81 -9.03 29.25
C HIS A 230 4.80 -10.55 29.36
N ASN A 231 3.82 -11.13 30.08
CA ASN A 231 3.78 -12.57 30.36
C ASN A 231 3.41 -13.38 29.13
N GLU A 232 2.54 -12.84 28.27
CA GLU A 232 2.04 -13.55 27.11
C GLU A 232 2.96 -13.38 25.90
N LEU A 233 3.32 -12.15 25.58
CA LEU A 233 4.10 -11.85 24.37
C LEU A 233 5.59 -11.68 24.66
N GLY A 234 6.00 -11.45 25.90
CA GLY A 234 7.38 -11.12 26.24
C GLY A 234 7.77 -9.68 25.87
N ILE A 235 6.79 -8.78 25.73
CA ILE A 235 7.04 -7.35 25.48
C ILE A 235 7.70 -6.73 26.72
N ASP A 236 8.66 -5.83 26.51
CA ASP A 236 9.31 -5.09 27.60
C ASP A 236 8.27 -4.31 28.43
N VAL A 237 8.40 -4.39 29.75
CA VAL A 237 7.42 -3.81 30.68
C VAL A 237 7.36 -2.30 30.56
N ARG A 238 8.49 -1.63 30.34
CA ARG A 238 8.55 -0.17 30.21
C ARG A 238 7.91 0.26 28.90
N LEU A 239 8.23 -0.45 27.81
CA LEU A 239 7.65 -0.21 26.50
C LEU A 239 6.14 -0.44 26.51
N GLY A 240 5.66 -1.54 27.10
CA GLY A 240 4.25 -1.85 27.24
C GLY A 240 3.50 -0.82 28.10
N ALA A 241 4.08 -0.39 29.22
CA ALA A 241 3.48 0.66 30.06
C ALA A 241 3.43 2.02 29.36
N ALA A 242 4.48 2.39 28.63
CA ALA A 242 4.53 3.63 27.85
C ALA A 242 3.49 3.62 26.73
N ALA A 243 3.36 2.49 26.02
CA ALA A 243 2.39 2.31 24.94
C ALA A 243 0.95 2.42 25.45
N LEU A 244 0.58 1.71 26.51
CA LEU A 244 -0.78 1.80 27.10
C LEU A 244 -1.08 3.18 27.73
N ALA A 245 -0.05 3.96 28.06
CA ALA A 245 -0.21 5.32 28.57
C ALA A 245 -0.30 6.40 27.47
N ALA A 246 0.02 6.06 26.21
CA ALA A 246 -0.01 6.99 25.10
C ALA A 246 -1.43 7.58 24.93
N GLN A 247 -1.51 8.91 24.89
CA GLN A 247 -2.76 9.64 24.69
C GLN A 247 -3.00 9.97 23.22
N ARG A 248 -1.99 9.74 22.37
CA ARG A 248 -1.97 10.07 20.95
C ARG A 248 -1.30 8.94 20.15
N GLU A 249 -1.82 8.62 18.99
CA GLU A 249 -1.26 7.62 18.07
C GLU A 249 0.15 7.99 17.64
N SER A 250 0.44 9.28 17.46
CA SER A 250 1.80 9.78 17.19
C SER A 250 2.80 9.35 18.28
N GLN A 251 2.41 9.42 19.55
CA GLN A 251 3.26 8.99 20.67
C GLN A 251 3.51 7.48 20.62
N LEU A 252 2.49 6.68 20.32
CA LEU A 252 2.64 5.24 20.18
C LEU A 252 3.56 4.89 19.01
N LEU A 253 3.44 5.60 17.89
CA LEU A 253 4.31 5.45 16.72
C LEU A 253 5.77 5.79 17.04
N ASP A 254 6.02 6.89 17.73
CA ASP A 254 7.36 7.28 18.16
C ASP A 254 7.96 6.22 19.08
N LEU A 255 7.20 5.74 20.06
CA LEU A 255 7.60 4.64 20.95
C LEU A 255 7.89 3.34 20.17
N ALA A 256 7.04 2.98 19.20
CA ALA A 256 7.23 1.79 18.38
C ALA A 256 8.46 1.90 17.47
N SER A 257 8.72 3.08 16.90
CA SER A 257 9.87 3.33 16.02
C SER A 257 11.22 3.36 16.77
N THR A 258 11.18 3.73 18.05
CA THR A 258 12.36 3.80 18.93
C THR A 258 12.50 2.56 19.82
N ALA A 259 11.61 1.58 19.68
CA ALA A 259 11.66 0.33 20.42
C ALA A 259 13.01 -0.38 20.19
N ARG A 260 13.67 -0.76 21.28
CA ARG A 260 14.97 -1.47 21.23
C ARG A 260 14.88 -2.78 20.43
N VAL A 261 13.71 -3.41 20.47
CA VAL A 261 13.38 -4.64 19.77
C VAL A 261 12.25 -4.34 18.80
N ALA A 262 12.56 -4.28 17.50
CA ALA A 262 11.67 -3.76 16.47
C ALA A 262 10.30 -4.47 16.43
N TRP A 263 10.28 -5.81 16.58
CA TRP A 263 9.04 -6.57 16.54
C TRP A 263 8.07 -6.20 17.69
N GLN A 264 8.58 -5.78 18.85
CA GLN A 264 7.73 -5.40 19.99
C GLN A 264 6.97 -4.10 19.71
N GLY A 265 7.63 -3.11 19.11
CA GLY A 265 6.97 -1.91 18.62
C GLY A 265 5.89 -2.23 17.59
N GLU A 266 6.19 -3.13 16.65
CA GLU A 266 5.19 -3.59 15.66
C GLU A 266 4.02 -4.34 16.28
N ALA A 267 4.26 -5.20 17.26
CA ALA A 267 3.22 -5.92 17.98
C ALA A 267 2.25 -4.95 18.68
N LEU A 268 2.78 -3.89 19.30
CA LEU A 268 1.96 -2.85 19.94
C LEU A 268 1.10 -2.08 18.94
N LEU A 269 1.63 -1.75 17.76
CA LEU A 269 0.84 -1.11 16.69
C LEU A 269 -0.25 -2.04 16.14
N ASN A 270 0.03 -3.34 16.03
CA ASN A 270 -0.95 -4.32 15.57
C ASN A 270 -2.07 -4.50 16.62
N LEU A 271 -1.73 -4.59 17.91
CA LEU A 271 -2.73 -4.61 18.99
C LEU A 271 -3.58 -3.33 18.98
N ALA A 272 -2.95 -2.17 18.76
CA ALA A 272 -3.64 -0.88 18.70
C ALA A 272 -4.60 -0.74 17.51
N THR A 273 -4.47 -1.61 16.50
CA THR A 273 -5.34 -1.67 15.31
C THR A 273 -6.33 -2.83 15.34
N GLY A 274 -6.51 -3.45 16.51
CA GLY A 274 -7.53 -4.46 16.74
C GLY A 274 -7.07 -5.91 16.65
N ALA A 275 -5.76 -6.18 16.52
CA ALA A 275 -5.25 -7.56 16.60
C ALA A 275 -5.38 -8.11 18.03
N THR A 276 -5.62 -9.41 18.13
CA THR A 276 -5.62 -10.17 19.39
C THR A 276 -4.22 -10.65 19.77
N ILE A 277 -4.00 -11.01 21.04
CA ILE A 277 -2.72 -11.59 21.50
C ILE A 277 -2.38 -12.87 20.72
N GLU A 278 -3.37 -13.73 20.47
CA GLU A 278 -3.23 -14.94 19.67
C GLU A 278 -2.77 -14.63 18.24
N GLU A 279 -3.35 -13.61 17.61
CA GLU A 279 -2.94 -13.17 16.27
C GLU A 279 -1.51 -12.62 16.28
N ILE A 280 -1.09 -11.87 17.30
CA ILE A 280 0.30 -11.43 17.44
C ILE A 280 1.23 -12.65 17.59
N ARG A 281 0.88 -13.62 18.43
CA ARG A 281 1.68 -14.85 18.58
C ARG A 281 1.80 -15.58 17.25
N GLU A 282 0.69 -15.74 16.54
CA GLU A 282 0.70 -16.36 15.21
C GLU A 282 1.56 -15.52 14.26
N ASP A 283 1.35 -14.22 14.15
CA ASP A 283 1.98 -13.33 13.16
C ASP A 283 3.49 -13.22 13.32
N PHE A 284 3.98 -13.22 14.56
CA PHE A 284 5.40 -13.14 14.87
C PHE A 284 6.06 -14.51 15.09
N GLY A 285 5.27 -15.59 15.07
CA GLY A 285 5.74 -16.96 15.30
C GLY A 285 6.26 -17.16 16.73
N LEU A 286 5.59 -16.56 17.71
CA LEU A 286 5.94 -16.64 19.12
C LEU A 286 5.51 -18.00 19.68
N ARG A 287 6.38 -18.63 20.47
CA ARG A 287 6.06 -19.85 21.20
C ARG A 287 5.47 -19.50 22.58
N PRO A 288 4.43 -20.21 23.05
CA PRO A 288 4.00 -20.10 24.44
C PRO A 288 5.16 -20.42 25.38
N SER A 289 5.26 -19.73 26.52
CA SER A 289 6.35 -19.93 27.50
C SER A 289 6.55 -21.41 27.91
N ARG A 290 5.46 -22.18 28.00
CA ARG A 290 5.49 -23.62 28.32
C ARG A 290 6.20 -24.48 27.26
N ASP A 291 6.32 -23.99 26.03
CA ASP A 291 6.91 -24.70 24.89
C ASP A 291 8.36 -24.24 24.61
N VAL A 292 8.91 -23.38 25.49
CA VAL A 292 10.30 -22.89 25.40
C VAL A 292 11.18 -23.70 26.36
N SER A 293 12.31 -24.21 25.85
CA SER A 293 13.29 -24.93 26.67
C SER A 293 13.88 -24.02 27.76
N ALA A 294 13.99 -24.53 28.98
CA ALA A 294 14.63 -23.85 30.10
C ALA A 294 16.16 -23.72 29.92
N GLU A 295 16.77 -24.63 29.15
CA GLU A 295 18.19 -24.61 28.79
C GLU A 295 18.33 -24.72 27.26
N PRO A 296 18.24 -23.60 26.53
CA PRO A 296 18.28 -23.60 25.06
C PRO A 296 19.68 -23.93 24.54
N THR A 297 19.74 -24.82 23.56
CA THR A 297 20.94 -25.18 22.81
C THR A 297 21.22 -24.17 21.68
N ASP A 298 22.38 -24.28 21.02
CA ASP A 298 22.66 -23.48 19.82
C ASP A 298 21.69 -23.80 18.68
N ALA A 299 21.13 -25.03 18.62
CA ALA A 299 20.08 -25.39 17.67
C ALA A 299 18.78 -24.62 17.95
N ASP A 300 18.37 -24.51 19.22
CA ASP A 300 17.20 -23.74 19.64
C ASP A 300 17.36 -22.25 19.35
N LEU A 301 18.59 -21.73 19.47
CA LEU A 301 18.91 -20.34 19.14
C LEU A 301 18.85 -20.09 17.64
N ILE A 302 19.37 -21.01 16.82
CA ILE A 302 19.28 -20.91 15.36
C ILE A 302 17.82 -21.03 14.90
N GLU A 303 17.04 -21.93 15.50
CA GLU A 303 15.59 -22.01 15.25
C GLU A 303 14.87 -20.72 15.66
N GLY A 304 15.19 -20.17 16.84
CA GLY A 304 14.66 -18.90 17.32
C GLY A 304 15.02 -17.72 16.39
N LEU A 305 16.19 -17.73 15.75
CA LEU A 305 16.59 -16.72 14.73
C LEU A 305 15.83 -16.85 13.41
N ARG A 306 15.17 -17.99 13.17
CA ARG A 306 14.29 -18.21 12.02
C ARG A 306 12.86 -17.75 12.27
N THR A 307 12.49 -17.44 13.51
CA THR A 307 11.17 -16.86 13.85
C THR A 307 10.94 -15.53 13.15
N ARG A 308 9.68 -15.16 12.95
CA ARG A 308 9.31 -13.94 12.22
C ARG A 308 9.72 -12.68 12.99
N ALA A 309 9.58 -12.69 14.31
CA ALA A 309 10.08 -11.64 15.18
C ALA A 309 11.60 -11.44 15.07
N ALA A 310 12.40 -12.51 15.10
CA ALA A 310 13.85 -12.39 14.96
C ALA A 310 14.23 -11.82 13.57
N ARG A 311 13.50 -12.19 12.51
CA ARG A 311 13.73 -11.71 11.14
C ARG A 311 13.37 -10.23 10.92
N SER A 312 12.65 -9.57 11.83
CA SER A 312 12.50 -8.10 11.77
C SER A 312 13.70 -7.37 12.39
N THR A 313 14.47 -8.08 13.22
CA THR A 313 15.64 -7.55 13.93
C THR A 313 16.94 -7.92 13.22
N PHE A 314 16.97 -9.06 12.51
CA PHE A 314 18.13 -9.57 11.81
C PHE A 314 17.81 -9.95 10.36
N THR A 315 18.64 -9.48 9.44
CA THR A 315 18.61 -9.82 8.02
C THR A 315 19.57 -10.98 7.75
N TRP A 316 19.03 -12.09 7.23
CA TRP A 316 19.83 -13.22 6.75
C TRP A 316 20.47 -12.87 5.40
N LEU A 317 21.80 -12.97 5.31
CA LEU A 317 22.54 -12.71 4.08
C LEU A 317 22.72 -14.01 3.32
N VAL A 318 22.01 -14.16 2.20
CA VAL A 318 22.08 -15.33 1.32
C VAL A 318 22.79 -14.99 0.02
N GLY A 319 22.86 -13.70 -0.38
CA GLY A 319 23.65 -13.23 -1.51
C GLY A 319 23.97 -11.72 -1.50
N ASP A 320 24.68 -11.26 -2.53
CA ASP A 320 25.18 -9.87 -2.64
C ASP A 320 24.06 -8.81 -2.66
N GLU A 321 22.86 -9.17 -3.10
CA GLU A 321 21.69 -8.29 -3.11
C GLU A 321 21.12 -8.06 -1.69
N ASP A 322 21.16 -9.07 -0.82
CA ASP A 322 20.77 -8.92 0.60
C ASP A 322 21.71 -7.95 1.32
N LEU A 323 23.00 -8.06 1.01
CA LEU A 323 24.06 -7.23 1.55
C LEU A 323 23.94 -5.77 1.08
N ARG A 324 23.69 -5.57 -0.22
CA ARG A 324 23.49 -4.24 -0.80
C ARG A 324 22.27 -3.54 -0.17
N ARG A 325 21.14 -4.24 -0.02
CA ARG A 325 19.93 -3.73 0.65
C ARG A 325 20.18 -3.35 2.11
N ALA A 326 20.93 -4.16 2.85
CA ALA A 326 21.27 -3.89 4.24
C ALA A 326 22.14 -2.62 4.40
N ILE A 327 23.01 -2.33 3.44
CA ILE A 327 24.00 -1.24 3.50
C ILE A 327 23.47 0.06 2.87
N GLU A 328 22.95 0.00 1.64
CA GLU A 328 22.66 1.16 0.79
C GLU A 328 21.22 1.67 0.93
N GLY A 329 20.29 0.85 1.45
CA GLY A 329 18.85 1.15 1.44
C GLY A 329 18.16 0.66 0.15
N LEU A 330 16.88 1.00 -0.02
CA LEU A 330 16.08 0.60 -1.18
C LEU A 330 15.88 1.80 -2.12
N SER A 331 16.16 1.63 -3.42
CA SER A 331 15.67 2.55 -4.45
C SER A 331 14.14 2.55 -4.50
N PHE A 332 13.53 3.52 -5.20
CA PHE A 332 12.06 3.59 -5.32
C PHE A 332 11.45 2.30 -5.88
N ALA A 333 12.07 1.71 -6.91
CA ALA A 333 11.59 0.48 -7.53
C ALA A 333 11.78 -0.75 -6.62
N GLU A 334 12.88 -0.83 -5.86
CA GLU A 334 13.10 -1.92 -4.90
C GLU A 334 12.19 -1.81 -3.68
N TRP A 335 11.85 -0.58 -3.28
CA TRP A 335 10.86 -0.32 -2.23
C TRP A 335 9.47 -0.81 -2.64
N GLN A 336 9.07 -0.62 -3.91
CA GLN A 336 7.78 -1.11 -4.41
C GLN A 336 7.65 -2.64 -4.38
N LEU A 337 8.76 -3.37 -4.42
CA LEU A 337 8.78 -4.84 -4.36
C LEU A 337 9.14 -5.39 -2.99
N PHE A 338 9.38 -4.53 -2.01
CA PHE A 338 9.81 -4.94 -0.69
C PHE A 338 8.71 -5.73 0.03
N LEU A 339 9.02 -6.98 0.37
CA LEU A 339 8.13 -7.87 1.13
C LEU A 339 8.50 -7.87 2.61
N HIS A 340 7.64 -7.24 3.41
CA HIS A 340 7.80 -7.22 4.87
C HIS A 340 7.70 -8.63 5.47
N PRO A 341 8.40 -8.97 6.58
CA PRO A 341 8.32 -10.29 7.21
C PRO A 341 6.89 -10.76 7.52
N GLN A 342 6.00 -9.87 7.95
CA GLN A 342 4.57 -10.21 8.17
C GLN A 342 3.85 -10.58 6.87
N GLN A 343 4.14 -9.88 5.76
CA GLN A 343 3.57 -10.21 4.44
C GLN A 343 4.14 -11.52 3.89
N ARG A 344 5.40 -11.86 4.23
CA ARG A 344 6.03 -13.12 3.83
C ARG A 344 5.27 -14.34 4.35
N ALA A 345 4.73 -14.28 5.57
CA ALA A 345 3.92 -15.36 6.11
C ALA A 345 2.69 -15.66 5.23
N ILE A 346 2.05 -14.61 4.70
CA ILE A 346 0.89 -14.71 3.82
C ILE A 346 1.31 -15.29 2.46
N VAL A 347 2.47 -14.89 1.93
CA VAL A 347 3.04 -15.44 0.70
C VAL A 347 3.36 -16.94 0.85
N GLU A 348 3.89 -17.35 2.00
CA GLU A 348 4.31 -18.73 2.27
C GLU A 348 3.17 -19.65 2.73
N ARG A 349 2.02 -19.08 3.12
CA ARG A 349 0.88 -19.85 3.65
C ARG A 349 0.27 -20.76 2.59
N HIS A 350 0.07 -22.02 3.00
CA HIS A 350 -0.71 -23.00 2.26
C HIS A 350 -2.18 -22.96 2.67
N THR A 351 -3.07 -23.05 1.70
CA THR A 351 -4.51 -23.03 1.92
C THR A 351 -5.22 -24.12 1.11
N ASN A 352 -6.20 -24.81 1.72
CA ASN A 352 -7.02 -25.80 1.03
C ASN A 352 -8.22 -25.11 0.36
N GLY A 353 -8.00 -24.51 -0.80
CA GLY A 353 -8.97 -23.70 -1.56
C GLY A 353 -8.68 -22.20 -1.48
N PRO A 354 -9.67 -21.35 -1.81
CA PRO A 354 -9.45 -19.92 -1.98
C PRO A 354 -8.94 -19.20 -0.73
N MET A 355 -8.02 -18.26 -0.93
CA MET A 355 -7.50 -17.35 0.08
C MET A 355 -7.84 -15.91 -0.28
N ARG A 356 -8.24 -15.11 0.73
CA ARG A 356 -8.52 -13.68 0.57
C ARG A 356 -7.58 -12.86 1.46
N VAL A 357 -7.03 -11.80 0.89
CA VAL A 357 -6.26 -10.78 1.60
C VAL A 357 -6.92 -9.44 1.36
N SER A 358 -7.44 -8.83 2.42
CA SER A 358 -7.99 -7.48 2.41
C SER A 358 -7.07 -6.50 3.10
N GLY A 359 -7.23 -5.21 2.85
CA GLY A 359 -6.50 -4.16 3.56
C GLY A 359 -6.59 -2.85 2.80
N GLY A 360 -6.27 -1.74 3.46
CA GLY A 360 -6.38 -0.39 2.90
C GLY A 360 -5.28 -0.09 1.89
N ALA A 361 -5.28 1.14 1.38
CA ALA A 361 -4.28 1.60 0.45
C ALA A 361 -2.87 1.47 1.06
N GLY A 362 -1.91 0.94 0.32
CA GLY A 362 -0.50 0.92 0.75
C GLY A 362 -0.11 -0.20 1.71
N THR A 363 -0.99 -1.17 1.97
CA THR A 363 -0.71 -2.32 2.86
C THR A 363 0.12 -3.44 2.22
N GLY A 364 0.41 -3.33 0.91
CA GLY A 364 1.28 -4.25 0.15
C GLY A 364 0.59 -5.51 -0.40
N LYS A 365 -0.71 -5.44 -0.67
CA LYS A 365 -1.49 -6.53 -1.29
C LYS A 365 -0.93 -6.96 -2.65
N THR A 366 -0.64 -6.00 -3.53
CA THR A 366 0.00 -6.21 -4.84
C THR A 366 1.35 -6.92 -4.68
N VAL A 367 2.17 -6.49 -3.72
CA VAL A 367 3.46 -7.12 -3.41
C VAL A 367 3.28 -8.58 -3.00
N ILE A 368 2.31 -8.87 -2.14
CA ILE A 368 1.97 -10.24 -1.75
C ILE A 368 1.56 -11.06 -2.99
N ALA A 369 0.70 -10.54 -3.86
CA ALA A 369 0.25 -11.25 -5.07
C ALA A 369 1.43 -11.60 -5.99
N VAL A 370 2.35 -10.66 -6.23
CA VAL A 370 3.55 -10.86 -7.05
C VAL A 370 4.49 -11.90 -6.42
N HIS A 371 4.82 -11.75 -5.15
CA HIS A 371 5.70 -12.69 -4.44
C HIS A 371 5.09 -14.09 -4.36
N ARG A 372 3.77 -14.18 -4.16
CA ARG A 372 3.03 -15.46 -4.13
C ARG A 372 3.03 -16.15 -5.49
N ALA A 373 2.87 -15.41 -6.60
CA ALA A 373 2.97 -15.98 -7.94
C ALA A 373 4.35 -16.63 -8.18
N VAL A 374 5.43 -15.94 -7.82
CA VAL A 374 6.80 -16.47 -7.92
C VAL A 374 7.01 -17.67 -6.99
N LYS A 375 6.51 -17.61 -5.76
CA LYS A 375 6.63 -18.70 -4.77
C LYS A 375 5.90 -19.97 -5.23
N LEU A 376 4.67 -19.84 -5.73
CA LEU A 376 3.89 -20.96 -6.26
C LEU A 376 4.57 -21.58 -7.47
N ALA A 377 5.12 -20.77 -8.38
CA ALA A 377 5.83 -21.29 -9.55
C ALA A 377 7.07 -22.11 -9.17
N LYS A 378 7.84 -21.62 -8.19
CA LYS A 378 9.01 -22.33 -7.65
C LYS A 378 8.61 -23.62 -6.95
N ARG A 379 7.50 -23.60 -6.22
CA ARG A 379 6.98 -24.77 -5.52
C ARG A 379 6.51 -25.84 -6.49
N ASP A 380 5.67 -25.49 -7.47
CA ASP A 380 5.20 -26.44 -8.47
C ASP A 380 6.39 -27.11 -9.18
N LYS A 381 7.42 -26.33 -9.55
CA LYS A 381 8.65 -26.86 -10.13
C LYS A 381 9.41 -27.80 -9.19
N ALA A 382 9.45 -27.51 -7.89
CA ALA A 382 10.08 -28.37 -6.89
C ALA A 382 9.31 -29.67 -6.66
N ASP A 383 7.98 -29.64 -6.82
CA ASP A 383 7.09 -30.79 -6.74
C ASP A 383 6.99 -31.57 -8.08
N GLU A 384 7.91 -31.32 -9.03
CA GLU A 384 7.94 -31.89 -10.38
C GLU A 384 6.66 -31.64 -11.21
N GLN A 385 5.96 -30.54 -10.92
CA GLN A 385 4.76 -30.10 -11.64
C GLN A 385 5.09 -28.94 -12.58
N GLU A 386 4.37 -28.89 -13.70
CA GLU A 386 4.42 -27.73 -14.60
C GLU A 386 3.62 -26.57 -14.00
N PRO A 387 4.25 -25.42 -13.68
CA PRO A 387 3.53 -24.27 -13.15
C PRO A 387 2.58 -23.74 -14.21
N ARG A 388 1.29 -23.61 -13.91
CA ARG A 388 0.30 -22.92 -14.77
C ARG A 388 -0.40 -21.87 -13.94
N ILE A 389 0.13 -20.66 -13.95
CA ILE A 389 -0.27 -19.60 -13.02
C ILE A 389 -0.81 -18.42 -13.80
N LEU A 390 -1.98 -17.93 -13.43
CA LEU A 390 -2.51 -16.64 -13.89
C LEU A 390 -2.37 -15.62 -12.78
N LEU A 391 -1.68 -14.50 -13.05
CA LEU A 391 -1.72 -13.29 -12.24
C LEU A 391 -2.53 -12.24 -13.01
N THR A 392 -3.66 -11.82 -12.45
CA THR A 392 -4.61 -10.94 -13.13
C THR A 392 -5.03 -9.76 -12.26
N THR A 393 -5.61 -8.77 -12.92
CA THR A 393 -6.11 -7.53 -12.32
C THR A 393 -7.13 -6.88 -13.25
N TYR A 394 -7.80 -5.84 -12.76
CA TYR A 394 -8.87 -5.15 -13.48
C TYR A 394 -8.38 -4.34 -14.69
N THR A 395 -7.22 -3.68 -14.61
CA THR A 395 -6.75 -2.77 -15.69
C THR A 395 -5.53 -3.29 -16.45
N ARG A 396 -5.45 -2.99 -17.75
CA ARG A 396 -4.30 -3.39 -18.58
C ARG A 396 -2.96 -2.87 -18.07
N ASN A 397 -2.89 -1.63 -17.59
CA ASN A 397 -1.61 -1.05 -17.18
C ASN A 397 -1.11 -1.66 -15.88
N LEU A 398 -2.02 -2.01 -14.97
CA LEU A 398 -1.66 -2.71 -13.76
C LEU A 398 -1.17 -4.12 -14.09
N ALA A 399 -1.75 -4.79 -15.10
CA ALA A 399 -1.22 -6.07 -15.58
C ALA A 399 0.21 -5.93 -16.16
N ASP A 400 0.48 -4.88 -16.94
CA ASP A 400 1.83 -4.61 -17.44
C ASP A 400 2.83 -4.32 -16.30
N ASP A 401 2.38 -3.63 -15.25
CA ASP A 401 3.19 -3.35 -14.06
C ASP A 401 3.48 -4.61 -13.23
N LEU A 402 2.45 -5.42 -12.96
CA LEU A 402 2.58 -6.73 -12.32
C LEU A 402 3.57 -7.61 -13.09
N ARG A 403 3.55 -7.58 -14.43
CA ARG A 403 4.50 -8.34 -15.25
C ARG A 403 5.94 -7.88 -15.04
N ARG A 404 6.17 -6.56 -15.03
CA ARG A 404 7.50 -5.99 -14.73
C ARG A 404 7.97 -6.37 -13.32
N GLN A 405 7.07 -6.27 -12.35
CA GLN A 405 7.33 -6.62 -10.96
C GLN A 405 7.73 -8.10 -10.79
N VAL A 406 7.01 -9.03 -11.43
CA VAL A 406 7.38 -10.46 -11.44
C VAL A 406 8.76 -10.66 -12.10
N ALA A 407 9.02 -10.00 -13.23
CA ALA A 407 10.29 -10.12 -13.95
C ALA A 407 11.48 -9.55 -13.15
N GLN A 408 11.26 -8.48 -12.38
CA GLN A 408 12.26 -7.91 -11.48
C GLN A 408 12.51 -8.83 -10.28
N LEU A 409 11.48 -9.49 -9.76
CA LEU A 409 11.60 -10.39 -8.61
C LEU A 409 12.25 -11.74 -8.97
N ASP A 410 11.96 -12.30 -10.15
CA ASP A 410 12.65 -13.48 -10.68
C ASP A 410 12.82 -13.41 -12.20
N PRO A 411 13.98 -12.93 -12.69
CA PRO A 411 14.25 -12.80 -14.13
C PRO A 411 14.28 -14.12 -14.90
N ARG A 412 14.40 -15.27 -14.21
CA ARG A 412 14.50 -16.60 -14.84
C ARG A 412 13.15 -17.29 -14.96
N LEU A 413 12.09 -16.68 -14.42
CA LEU A 413 10.76 -17.28 -14.43
C LEU A 413 10.14 -17.19 -15.83
N PRO A 414 9.67 -18.30 -16.42
CA PRO A 414 9.10 -18.28 -17.76
C PRO A 414 7.71 -17.62 -17.75
N PHE A 415 7.50 -16.66 -18.64
CA PHE A 415 6.19 -16.10 -18.94
C PHE A 415 5.55 -16.85 -20.12
N THR A 416 4.22 -17.02 -20.07
CA THR A 416 3.44 -17.56 -21.19
C THR A 416 2.35 -16.58 -21.65
N GLU A 417 2.04 -16.61 -22.94
CA GLU A 417 0.94 -15.89 -23.57
C GLU A 417 -0.16 -16.84 -24.08
N ARG A 418 -0.10 -18.13 -23.74
CA ARG A 418 -1.04 -19.16 -24.22
C ARG A 418 -1.73 -19.84 -23.04
N LEU A 419 -3.02 -20.16 -23.20
CA LEU A 419 -3.77 -20.92 -22.20
C LEU A 419 -3.22 -22.34 -22.08
N SER A 420 -3.22 -22.87 -20.85
CA SER A 420 -2.77 -24.23 -20.52
C SER A 420 -1.30 -24.53 -20.75
N GLU A 421 -0.48 -23.55 -21.15
CA GLU A 421 0.97 -23.69 -21.26
C GLU A 421 1.66 -23.44 -19.91
N SER A 422 2.78 -24.13 -19.69
CA SER A 422 3.60 -23.96 -18.48
C SER A 422 4.24 -22.56 -18.43
N GLY A 423 4.13 -21.89 -17.29
CA GLY A 423 4.66 -20.56 -17.01
C GLY A 423 3.70 -19.69 -16.20
N VAL A 424 4.09 -18.43 -16.04
CA VAL A 424 3.24 -17.38 -15.45
C VAL A 424 2.64 -16.54 -16.57
N MET A 425 1.31 -16.52 -16.64
CA MET A 425 0.56 -15.57 -17.48
C MET A 425 0.23 -14.34 -16.63
N VAL A 426 0.61 -13.15 -17.09
CA VAL A 426 0.16 -11.89 -16.50
C VAL A 426 -0.73 -11.17 -17.51
N SER A 427 -2.02 -11.09 -17.24
CA SER A 427 -3.01 -10.56 -18.19
C SER A 427 -4.29 -10.12 -17.48
N GLY A 428 -5.00 -9.14 -18.05
CA GLY A 428 -6.38 -8.83 -17.65
C GLY A 428 -7.36 -9.92 -18.09
N LEU A 429 -8.47 -10.05 -17.37
CA LEU A 429 -9.47 -11.11 -17.58
C LEU A 429 -10.19 -11.02 -18.94
N ASP A 430 -10.43 -9.81 -19.47
CA ASP A 430 -11.05 -9.63 -20.80
C ASP A 430 -10.23 -10.30 -21.91
N ARG A 431 -8.90 -10.20 -21.83
CA ARG A 431 -8.01 -10.85 -22.80
C ARG A 431 -8.06 -12.37 -22.66
N VAL A 432 -8.07 -12.87 -21.42
CA VAL A 432 -8.19 -14.31 -21.13
C VAL A 432 -9.53 -14.86 -21.68
N ALA A 433 -10.64 -14.18 -21.42
CA ALA A 433 -11.95 -14.53 -21.96
C ALA A 433 -11.96 -14.54 -23.48
N ARG A 434 -11.37 -13.52 -24.11
CA ARG A 434 -11.24 -13.44 -25.57
C ARG A 434 -10.46 -14.64 -26.14
N MET A 435 -9.38 -15.07 -25.50
CA MET A 435 -8.60 -16.24 -25.92
C MET A 435 -9.42 -17.53 -25.83
N ILE A 436 -10.19 -17.70 -24.75
CA ILE A 436 -11.09 -18.85 -24.57
C ILE A 436 -12.16 -18.88 -25.67
N LEU A 437 -12.81 -17.75 -25.92
CA LEU A 437 -13.86 -17.64 -26.94
C LEU A 437 -13.30 -17.81 -28.37
N GLN A 438 -12.06 -17.40 -28.61
CA GLN A 438 -11.36 -17.67 -29.87
C GLN A 438 -11.11 -19.18 -30.06
N GLN A 439 -10.74 -19.90 -29.01
CA GLN A 439 -10.59 -21.36 -29.05
C GLN A 439 -11.93 -22.08 -29.25
N ALA A 440 -13.00 -21.60 -28.61
CA ALA A 440 -14.36 -22.13 -28.79
C ALA A 440 -14.87 -21.97 -30.23
N GLY A 441 -14.59 -20.81 -30.85
CA GLY A 441 -15.04 -20.49 -32.20
C GLY A 441 -16.56 -20.62 -32.33
N ALA A 442 -17.05 -21.18 -33.44
CA ALA A 442 -18.49 -21.34 -33.67
C ALA A 442 -19.19 -22.33 -32.72
N LYS A 443 -18.42 -23.18 -32.01
CA LYS A 443 -18.97 -24.16 -31.06
C LYS A 443 -19.58 -23.49 -29.82
N ILE A 444 -19.33 -22.20 -29.60
CA ILE A 444 -19.92 -21.43 -28.49
C ILE A 444 -21.45 -21.26 -28.62
N SER A 445 -22.02 -21.42 -29.83
CA SER A 445 -23.42 -21.08 -30.10
C SER A 445 -24.46 -21.74 -29.17
N PRO A 446 -24.39 -23.05 -28.84
CA PRO A 446 -25.30 -23.68 -27.88
C PRO A 446 -25.15 -23.11 -26.46
N ILE A 447 -23.93 -22.83 -26.03
CA ILE A 447 -23.65 -22.22 -24.73
C ILE A 447 -24.17 -20.77 -24.70
N ALA A 448 -24.09 -20.04 -25.81
CA ALA A 448 -24.71 -18.72 -25.92
C ALA A 448 -26.23 -18.79 -25.75
N GLN A 449 -26.89 -19.79 -26.34
CA GLN A 449 -28.32 -20.01 -26.12
C GLN A 449 -28.66 -20.21 -24.63
N GLU A 450 -27.82 -20.94 -23.90
CA GLU A 450 -28.02 -21.20 -22.46
C GLU A 450 -27.77 -19.96 -21.59
N VAL A 451 -26.74 -19.17 -21.89
CA VAL A 451 -26.28 -18.06 -21.05
C VAL A 451 -27.06 -16.76 -21.35
N ILE A 452 -27.19 -16.40 -22.63
CA ILE A 452 -27.80 -15.14 -23.07
C ILE A 452 -29.18 -15.32 -23.71
N GLY A 453 -29.69 -16.56 -23.79
CA GLY A 453 -31.06 -16.85 -24.23
C GLY A 453 -31.26 -16.94 -25.74
N GLN A 454 -30.19 -16.80 -26.54
CA GLN A 454 -30.23 -16.87 -27.99
C GLN A 454 -28.93 -17.43 -28.57
N PRO A 455 -28.96 -18.15 -29.71
CA PRO A 455 -27.78 -18.79 -30.25
C PRO A 455 -26.91 -17.74 -30.94
N ARG A 456 -25.62 -17.68 -30.60
CA ARG A 456 -24.69 -16.70 -31.17
C ARG A 456 -23.33 -17.33 -31.42
N ALA A 457 -22.96 -17.49 -32.69
CA ALA A 457 -21.67 -18.04 -33.09
C ALA A 457 -20.54 -16.98 -33.12
N ARG A 458 -20.88 -15.71 -33.31
CA ARG A 458 -19.91 -14.59 -33.34
C ARG A 458 -20.03 -13.77 -32.07
N VAL A 459 -19.10 -13.98 -31.14
CA VAL A 459 -19.15 -13.39 -29.79
C VAL A 459 -17.95 -12.49 -29.47
N LEU A 460 -17.04 -12.25 -30.42
CA LEU A 460 -15.79 -11.51 -30.22
C LEU A 460 -15.87 -10.02 -30.57
N THR A 461 -17.00 -9.59 -31.13
CA THR A 461 -17.22 -8.21 -31.60
C THR A 461 -17.84 -7.40 -30.48
N TYR A 462 -17.22 -6.26 -30.14
CA TYR A 462 -17.76 -5.34 -29.14
C TYR A 462 -18.71 -4.31 -29.78
N PRO A 463 -19.71 -3.83 -29.03
CA PRO A 463 -20.53 -2.71 -29.47
C PRO A 463 -19.68 -1.43 -29.60
N ARG A 464 -19.91 -0.64 -30.66
CA ARG A 464 -19.24 0.67 -30.86
C ARG A 464 -19.97 1.82 -30.16
N GLU A 465 -21.27 1.66 -29.96
CA GLU A 465 -22.17 2.62 -29.33
C GLU A 465 -22.88 1.94 -28.16
N ASN A 466 -23.43 2.73 -27.24
CA ASN A 466 -24.15 2.17 -26.10
C ASN A 466 -25.52 1.64 -26.55
N VAL A 467 -25.62 0.32 -26.70
CA VAL A 467 -26.86 -0.37 -27.12
C VAL A 467 -28.02 -0.09 -26.17
N TRP A 468 -27.77 0.09 -24.87
CA TRP A 468 -28.82 0.45 -23.91
C TRP A 468 -29.42 1.82 -24.19
N GLN A 469 -28.62 2.81 -24.62
CA GLN A 469 -29.14 4.13 -25.00
C GLN A 469 -30.03 4.06 -26.25
N GLU A 470 -29.64 3.24 -27.23
CA GLU A 470 -30.46 2.99 -28.42
C GLU A 470 -31.78 2.31 -28.03
N VAL A 471 -31.73 1.29 -27.18
CA VAL A 471 -32.92 0.59 -26.67
C VAL A 471 -33.86 1.54 -25.95
N LEU A 472 -33.34 2.42 -25.08
CA LEU A 472 -34.15 3.42 -24.39
C LEU A 472 -34.83 4.38 -25.37
N THR A 473 -34.09 4.85 -26.38
CA THR A 473 -34.63 5.73 -27.42
C THR A 473 -35.77 5.04 -28.19
N LEU A 474 -35.64 3.75 -28.49
CA LEU A 474 -36.66 2.96 -29.20
C LEU A 474 -37.86 2.58 -28.32
N MET A 475 -37.68 2.47 -27.00
CA MET A 475 -38.76 2.16 -26.07
C MET A 475 -39.60 3.38 -25.71
N GLY A 476 -39.05 4.59 -25.79
CA GLY A 476 -39.76 5.83 -25.50
C GLY A 476 -40.44 5.77 -24.13
N ASP A 477 -41.77 5.91 -24.13
CA ASP A 477 -42.56 5.97 -22.90
C ASP A 477 -42.93 4.62 -22.25
N GLU A 478 -42.54 3.49 -22.85
CA GLU A 478 -42.92 2.15 -22.37
C GLU A 478 -42.32 1.79 -21.00
N LEU A 479 -41.21 2.43 -20.62
CA LEU A 479 -40.62 2.31 -19.29
C LEU A 479 -41.17 3.40 -18.36
N PRO A 480 -41.45 3.10 -17.09
CA PRO A 480 -41.74 4.14 -16.08
C PRO A 480 -40.61 5.15 -16.01
N GLU A 481 -40.93 6.44 -15.79
CA GLU A 481 -39.96 7.55 -15.83
C GLU A 481 -38.69 7.28 -14.99
N GLY A 482 -38.86 6.86 -13.72
CA GLY A 482 -37.75 6.53 -12.83
C GLY A 482 -36.97 5.24 -13.15
N LEU A 483 -37.29 4.54 -14.24
CA LEU A 483 -36.55 3.36 -14.72
C LEU A 483 -35.89 3.60 -16.09
N ARG A 484 -36.03 4.78 -16.69
CA ARG A 484 -35.46 5.15 -18.00
C ARG A 484 -33.98 5.56 -17.88
N SER A 485 -33.17 4.67 -17.33
CA SER A 485 -31.74 4.89 -17.15
C SER A 485 -30.95 3.74 -17.77
N ALA A 486 -30.00 4.07 -18.65
CA ALA A 486 -29.14 3.07 -19.29
C ALA A 486 -28.31 2.34 -18.23
N ASP A 487 -27.71 3.12 -17.32
CA ASP A 487 -26.93 2.61 -16.19
C ASP A 487 -27.74 1.64 -15.31
N PHE A 488 -29.02 1.95 -15.07
CA PHE A 488 -29.90 1.08 -14.28
C PHE A 488 -30.13 -0.27 -14.98
N LEU A 489 -30.50 -0.22 -16.28
CA LEU A 489 -30.80 -1.41 -17.08
C LEU A 489 -29.54 -2.28 -17.27
N GLU A 490 -28.42 -1.65 -17.60
CA GLU A 490 -27.11 -2.29 -17.73
C GLU A 490 -26.71 -2.96 -16.42
N SER A 491 -26.77 -2.22 -15.30
CA SER A 491 -26.45 -2.78 -13.98
C SER A 491 -27.39 -3.94 -13.61
N GLU A 492 -28.70 -3.84 -13.89
CA GLU A 492 -29.66 -4.93 -13.62
C GLU A 492 -29.34 -6.16 -14.46
N TYR A 493 -28.97 -5.97 -15.73
CA TYR A 493 -28.55 -7.04 -16.62
C TYR A 493 -27.28 -7.74 -16.09
N GLU A 494 -26.24 -6.98 -15.78
CA GLU A 494 -24.93 -7.47 -15.36
C GLU A 494 -24.92 -8.11 -13.97
N LEU A 495 -25.69 -7.56 -13.02
CA LEU A 495 -25.68 -8.06 -11.63
C LEU A 495 -26.71 -9.16 -11.38
N ILE A 496 -27.86 -9.14 -12.06
CA ILE A 496 -28.98 -10.04 -11.78
C ILE A 496 -29.19 -11.05 -12.90
N VAL A 497 -29.36 -10.58 -14.14
CA VAL A 497 -29.83 -11.41 -15.25
C VAL A 497 -28.73 -12.35 -15.74
N LEU A 498 -27.59 -11.79 -16.10
CA LEU A 498 -26.50 -12.51 -16.73
C LEU A 498 -25.85 -13.54 -15.77
N PRO A 499 -25.51 -13.22 -14.51
CA PRO A 499 -24.84 -14.16 -13.63
C PRO A 499 -25.73 -15.34 -13.24
N GLN A 500 -27.05 -15.13 -13.19
CA GLN A 500 -28.03 -16.17 -12.88
C GLN A 500 -28.57 -16.86 -14.13
N ARG A 501 -28.01 -16.58 -15.32
CA ARG A 501 -28.41 -17.15 -16.62
C ARG A 501 -29.92 -17.06 -16.86
N VAL A 502 -30.50 -15.90 -16.55
CA VAL A 502 -31.93 -15.65 -16.72
C VAL A 502 -32.21 -15.39 -18.20
N THR A 503 -32.92 -16.30 -18.83
CA THR A 503 -33.23 -16.28 -20.28
C THR A 503 -34.72 -16.09 -20.57
N THR A 504 -35.59 -16.13 -19.56
CA THR A 504 -37.05 -15.99 -19.73
C THR A 504 -37.67 -15.02 -18.72
N LEU A 505 -38.79 -14.39 -19.10
CA LEU A 505 -39.58 -13.55 -18.19
C LEU A 505 -39.98 -14.32 -16.92
N LYS A 506 -40.36 -15.59 -17.04
CA LYS A 506 -40.78 -16.42 -15.90
C LYS A 506 -39.66 -16.60 -14.88
N GLN A 507 -38.42 -16.77 -15.32
CA GLN A 507 -37.25 -16.81 -14.45
C GLN A 507 -37.02 -15.43 -13.83
N TYR A 508 -37.04 -14.36 -14.65
CA TYR A 508 -36.82 -13.01 -14.15
C TYR A 508 -37.85 -12.59 -13.12
N LEU A 509 -39.12 -12.97 -13.24
CA LEU A 509 -40.14 -12.66 -12.22
C LEU A 509 -39.91 -13.35 -10.87
N ARG A 510 -39.12 -14.43 -10.83
CA ARG A 510 -38.86 -15.24 -9.62
C ARG A 510 -37.48 -15.02 -9.02
N VAL A 511 -36.54 -14.53 -9.83
CA VAL A 511 -35.15 -14.37 -9.42
C VAL A 511 -35.05 -13.40 -8.26
N ARG A 512 -34.15 -13.69 -7.30
CA ARG A 512 -33.84 -12.75 -6.22
C ARG A 512 -32.95 -11.63 -6.77
N ARG A 513 -33.12 -10.43 -6.22
CA ARG A 513 -32.40 -9.21 -6.62
C ARG A 513 -31.60 -8.65 -5.43
N PRO A 514 -30.63 -9.43 -4.88
CA PRO A 514 -29.85 -8.98 -3.72
C PRO A 514 -29.07 -7.70 -4.06
N GLY A 515 -28.93 -6.80 -3.09
CA GLY A 515 -28.15 -5.58 -3.25
C GLY A 515 -28.73 -4.54 -4.22
N ARG A 516 -30.01 -4.64 -4.60
CA ARG A 516 -30.69 -3.65 -5.46
C ARG A 516 -31.64 -2.78 -4.63
N GLY A 517 -31.45 -1.46 -4.68
CA GLY A 517 -32.28 -0.50 -3.94
C GLY A 517 -33.65 -0.21 -4.56
N VAL A 518 -33.78 -0.37 -5.89
CA VAL A 518 -35.07 -0.15 -6.58
C VAL A 518 -35.97 -1.38 -6.45
N ALA A 519 -37.06 -1.26 -5.68
CA ALA A 519 -38.11 -2.26 -5.60
C ALA A 519 -38.89 -2.35 -6.93
N LEU A 520 -38.91 -3.55 -7.53
CA LEU A 520 -39.67 -3.83 -8.75
C LEU A 520 -40.82 -4.79 -8.44
N ASP A 521 -42.04 -4.28 -8.52
CA ASP A 521 -43.24 -5.12 -8.57
C ASP A 521 -43.30 -5.92 -9.88
N ARG A 522 -44.30 -6.81 -9.99
CA ARG A 522 -44.45 -7.70 -11.15
C ARG A 522 -44.60 -6.95 -12.48
N SER A 523 -45.26 -5.80 -12.48
CA SER A 523 -45.48 -4.99 -13.69
C SER A 523 -44.18 -4.30 -14.12
N LYS A 524 -43.48 -3.67 -13.17
CA LYS A 524 -42.18 -3.04 -13.43
C LYS A 524 -41.15 -4.06 -13.92
N ARG A 525 -41.10 -5.26 -13.34
CA ARG A 525 -40.23 -6.35 -13.81
C ARG A 525 -40.55 -6.77 -15.24
N ALA A 526 -41.82 -6.80 -15.63
CA ALA A 526 -42.19 -7.12 -17.01
C ALA A 526 -41.73 -6.03 -18.00
N ALA A 527 -41.83 -4.75 -17.63
CA ALA A 527 -41.32 -3.64 -18.44
C ALA A 527 -39.79 -3.68 -18.59
N VAL A 528 -39.07 -3.90 -17.48
CA VAL A 528 -37.60 -4.05 -17.49
C VAL A 528 -37.17 -5.26 -18.33
N TRP A 529 -37.88 -6.38 -18.22
CA TRP A 529 -37.60 -7.56 -19.05
C TRP A 529 -37.78 -7.28 -20.55
N LYS A 530 -38.81 -6.52 -20.93
CA LYS A 530 -39.02 -6.11 -22.32
C LYS A 530 -37.82 -5.30 -22.86
N ALA A 531 -37.21 -4.46 -22.02
CA ALA A 531 -35.98 -3.76 -22.38
C ALA A 531 -34.80 -4.71 -22.58
N MET A 532 -34.66 -5.73 -21.73
CA MET A 532 -33.61 -6.75 -21.85
C MET A 532 -33.78 -7.61 -23.10
N GLU A 533 -35.01 -7.95 -23.48
CA GLU A 533 -35.31 -8.64 -24.74
C GLU A 533 -34.87 -7.79 -25.94
N ARG A 534 -35.28 -6.51 -25.99
CA ARG A 534 -34.85 -5.58 -27.05
C ARG A 534 -33.33 -5.40 -27.11
N TYR A 535 -32.65 -5.32 -25.97
CA TYR A 535 -31.20 -5.25 -25.90
C TYR A 535 -30.55 -6.50 -26.50
N ARG A 536 -31.07 -7.68 -26.18
CA ARG A 536 -30.58 -8.96 -26.72
C ARG A 536 -30.81 -9.06 -28.22
N ASP A 537 -32.00 -8.74 -28.69
CA ASP A 537 -32.35 -8.74 -30.12
C ASP A 537 -31.44 -7.79 -30.89
N ARG A 538 -31.31 -6.55 -30.40
CA ARG A 538 -30.45 -5.54 -31.04
C ARG A 538 -28.98 -5.94 -31.07
N SER A 539 -28.48 -6.50 -29.98
CA SER A 539 -27.10 -7.00 -29.92
C SER A 539 -26.87 -8.17 -30.89
N ALA A 540 -27.87 -9.04 -31.09
CA ALA A 540 -27.80 -10.12 -32.06
C ALA A 540 -27.82 -9.61 -33.51
N ASP A 541 -28.69 -8.65 -33.84
CA ASP A 541 -28.77 -8.02 -35.16
C ASP A 541 -27.44 -7.34 -35.54
N LEU A 542 -26.82 -6.67 -34.57
CA LEU A 542 -25.51 -6.04 -34.74
C LEU A 542 -24.35 -7.04 -34.71
N GLY A 543 -24.58 -8.28 -34.27
CA GLY A 543 -23.54 -9.30 -34.10
C GLY A 543 -22.49 -8.90 -33.06
N VAL A 544 -22.89 -8.20 -32.00
CA VAL A 544 -22.03 -7.68 -30.93
C VAL A 544 -22.35 -8.35 -29.60
N THR A 545 -21.36 -8.40 -28.71
CA THR A 545 -21.43 -8.99 -27.38
C THR A 545 -20.70 -8.07 -26.40
N SER A 546 -21.32 -7.76 -25.27
CA SER A 546 -20.69 -6.92 -24.24
C SER A 546 -19.51 -7.63 -23.55
N PHE A 547 -18.71 -6.88 -22.77
CA PHE A 547 -17.60 -7.45 -22.02
C PHE A 547 -18.07 -8.51 -21.00
N ASP A 548 -19.08 -8.17 -20.17
CA ASP A 548 -19.65 -9.11 -19.21
C ASP A 548 -20.26 -10.35 -19.88
N GLU A 549 -20.93 -10.20 -21.02
CA GLU A 549 -21.41 -11.37 -21.78
C GLU A 549 -20.25 -12.26 -22.25
N GLN A 550 -19.14 -11.68 -22.73
CA GLN A 550 -17.97 -12.47 -23.11
C GLN A 550 -17.35 -13.22 -21.92
N LEU A 551 -17.24 -12.57 -20.75
CA LEU A 551 -16.76 -13.19 -19.52
C LEU A 551 -17.66 -14.37 -19.10
N ALA A 552 -18.97 -14.16 -19.06
CA ALA A 552 -19.95 -15.18 -18.69
C ALA A 552 -19.97 -16.37 -19.68
N LEU A 553 -19.86 -16.10 -20.97
CA LEU A 553 -19.75 -17.12 -22.02
C LEU A 553 -18.45 -17.92 -21.90
N ALA A 554 -17.32 -17.25 -21.65
CA ALA A 554 -16.03 -17.92 -21.46
C ALA A 554 -16.05 -18.83 -20.22
N ALA A 555 -16.65 -18.38 -19.12
CA ALA A 555 -16.82 -19.18 -17.91
C ALA A 555 -17.67 -20.43 -18.20
N ALA A 556 -18.84 -20.25 -18.83
CA ALA A 556 -19.73 -21.35 -19.18
C ALA A 556 -19.09 -22.35 -20.17
N TRP A 557 -18.28 -21.86 -21.11
CA TRP A 557 -17.51 -22.70 -22.02
C TRP A 557 -16.49 -23.58 -21.29
N LEU A 558 -15.72 -23.00 -20.36
CA LEU A 558 -14.76 -23.77 -19.56
C LEU A 558 -15.45 -24.80 -18.68
N ASP A 559 -16.60 -24.47 -18.08
CA ASP A 559 -17.39 -25.43 -17.29
C ASP A 559 -17.90 -26.59 -18.14
N HIS A 560 -18.36 -26.31 -19.36
CA HIS A 560 -18.77 -27.33 -20.31
C HIS A 560 -17.60 -28.25 -20.70
N GLU A 561 -16.44 -27.69 -21.04
CA GLU A 561 -15.25 -28.47 -21.38
C GLU A 561 -14.74 -29.32 -20.20
N ALA A 562 -14.79 -28.77 -18.98
CA ALA A 562 -14.44 -29.50 -17.77
C ALA A 562 -15.39 -30.68 -17.51
N ALA A 563 -16.69 -30.50 -17.76
CA ALA A 563 -17.67 -31.60 -17.69
C ALA A 563 -17.40 -32.71 -18.72
N LEU A 564 -16.71 -32.39 -19.82
CA LEU A 564 -16.23 -33.36 -20.81
C LEU A 564 -14.84 -33.96 -20.48
N GLY A 565 -14.24 -33.58 -19.34
CA GLY A 565 -12.96 -34.10 -18.87
C GLY A 565 -11.74 -33.30 -19.32
N THR A 566 -11.90 -32.14 -19.97
CA THR A 566 -10.78 -31.24 -20.29
C THR A 566 -10.31 -30.52 -19.01
N PRO A 567 -9.03 -30.60 -18.61
CA PRO A 567 -8.54 -29.90 -17.42
C PRO A 567 -8.66 -28.37 -17.52
N ARG A 568 -8.81 -27.71 -16.36
CA ARG A 568 -8.80 -26.24 -16.28
C ARG A 568 -7.43 -25.67 -16.71
N PRO A 569 -7.41 -24.47 -17.33
CA PRO A 569 -6.19 -23.92 -17.93
C PRO A 569 -5.10 -23.57 -16.92
N PHE A 570 -5.48 -23.25 -15.67
CA PHE A 570 -4.55 -22.86 -14.62
C PHE A 570 -4.67 -23.76 -13.39
N ARG A 571 -3.56 -23.89 -12.67
CA ARG A 571 -3.49 -24.55 -11.35
C ARG A 571 -3.64 -23.54 -10.21
N HIS A 572 -3.17 -22.31 -10.43
CA HIS A 572 -3.27 -21.21 -9.49
C HIS A 572 -3.72 -19.94 -10.22
N VAL A 573 -4.71 -19.23 -9.68
CA VAL A 573 -5.13 -17.91 -10.17
C VAL A 573 -5.04 -16.90 -9.03
N LEU A 574 -4.21 -15.88 -9.23
CA LEU A 574 -3.99 -14.78 -8.31
C LEU A 574 -4.59 -13.51 -8.90
N VAL A 575 -5.35 -12.81 -8.10
CA VAL A 575 -6.14 -11.65 -8.52
C VAL A 575 -5.75 -10.47 -7.64
N ASP A 576 -5.30 -9.39 -8.27
CA ASP A 576 -5.14 -8.09 -7.63
C ASP A 576 -6.33 -7.17 -7.98
N GLU A 577 -6.67 -6.25 -7.07
CA GLU A 577 -7.83 -5.35 -7.20
C GLU A 577 -9.18 -6.08 -7.36
N ALA A 578 -9.39 -7.17 -6.61
CA ALA A 578 -10.58 -8.02 -6.77
C ALA A 578 -11.92 -7.28 -6.46
N GLN A 579 -11.88 -6.17 -5.72
CA GLN A 579 -13.07 -5.37 -5.38
C GLN A 579 -13.74 -4.69 -6.59
N ASP A 580 -13.03 -4.55 -7.72
CA ASP A 580 -13.55 -3.92 -8.94
C ASP A 580 -14.15 -4.95 -9.92
N LEU A 581 -14.08 -6.24 -9.59
CA LEU A 581 -14.60 -7.29 -10.43
C LEU A 581 -16.13 -7.32 -10.43
N THR A 582 -16.70 -7.69 -11.58
CA THR A 582 -18.15 -7.96 -11.72
C THR A 582 -18.46 -9.43 -11.40
N PRO A 583 -19.74 -9.80 -11.22
CA PRO A 583 -20.14 -11.20 -11.11
C PRO A 583 -19.61 -12.11 -12.25
N ALA A 584 -19.60 -11.62 -13.48
CA ALA A 584 -19.11 -12.39 -14.64
C ALA A 584 -17.60 -12.66 -14.54
N HIS A 585 -16.82 -11.69 -14.02
CA HIS A 585 -15.42 -11.89 -13.70
C HIS A 585 -15.21 -12.98 -12.65
N LEU A 586 -15.99 -12.97 -11.56
CA LEU A 586 -15.88 -13.99 -10.50
C LEU A 586 -16.23 -15.39 -11.01
N GLN A 587 -17.26 -15.52 -11.85
CA GLN A 587 -17.60 -16.77 -12.51
C GLN A 587 -16.46 -17.29 -13.39
N LEU A 588 -15.84 -16.41 -14.18
CA LEU A 588 -14.69 -16.76 -14.99
C LEU A 588 -13.49 -17.19 -14.13
N LEU A 589 -13.16 -16.44 -13.08
CA LEU A 589 -12.08 -16.80 -12.15
C LEU A 589 -12.27 -18.21 -11.57
N ARG A 590 -13.49 -18.54 -11.13
CA ARG A 590 -13.76 -19.86 -10.61
C ARG A 590 -13.68 -20.94 -11.68
N ALA A 591 -14.09 -20.63 -12.91
CA ALA A 591 -14.02 -21.53 -14.06
C ALA A 591 -12.61 -21.68 -14.65
N LEU A 592 -11.63 -20.86 -14.25
CA LEU A 592 -10.25 -20.91 -14.76
C LEU A 592 -9.36 -21.93 -14.04
N VAL A 593 -9.78 -22.44 -12.89
CA VAL A 593 -8.96 -23.30 -12.03
C VAL A 593 -9.80 -24.32 -11.27
N GLU A 594 -9.27 -25.54 -11.12
CA GLU A 594 -9.93 -26.60 -10.36
C GLU A 594 -10.01 -26.26 -8.86
N PRO A 595 -11.11 -26.57 -8.17
CA PRO A 595 -11.17 -26.46 -6.72
C PRO A 595 -10.11 -27.33 -6.05
N GLY A 596 -9.20 -26.71 -5.31
CA GLY A 596 -8.07 -27.44 -4.72
C GLY A 596 -7.12 -26.55 -3.92
N PRO A 597 -6.01 -27.11 -3.42
CA PRO A 597 -5.03 -26.36 -2.64
C PRO A 597 -4.45 -25.17 -3.42
N ASP A 598 -4.47 -23.99 -2.80
CA ASP A 598 -4.01 -22.71 -3.35
C ASP A 598 -4.59 -22.37 -4.73
N ASP A 599 -5.81 -22.80 -5.02
CA ASP A 599 -6.45 -22.59 -6.32
C ASP A 599 -6.66 -21.11 -6.66
N LEU A 600 -7.21 -20.33 -5.74
CA LEU A 600 -7.52 -18.90 -5.88
C LEU A 600 -6.87 -18.08 -4.78
N PHE A 601 -6.29 -16.94 -5.16
CA PHE A 601 -5.86 -15.89 -4.25
C PHE A 601 -6.47 -14.55 -4.66
N LEU A 602 -7.15 -13.89 -3.74
CA LEU A 602 -7.84 -12.61 -3.97
C LEU A 602 -7.24 -11.53 -3.08
N ALA A 603 -6.59 -10.54 -3.68
CA ALA A 603 -6.18 -9.31 -3.03
C ALA A 603 -7.22 -8.21 -3.29
N GLU A 604 -7.73 -7.57 -2.25
CA GLU A 604 -8.75 -6.53 -2.39
C GLU A 604 -8.69 -5.39 -1.36
N ASP A 605 -9.37 -4.30 -1.69
CA ASP A 605 -9.52 -3.09 -0.88
C ASP A 605 -10.89 -2.47 -1.12
N SER A 606 -11.85 -2.66 -0.22
CA SER A 606 -13.22 -2.20 -0.45
C SER A 606 -13.32 -0.68 -0.58
N HIS A 607 -12.44 0.07 0.10
CA HIS A 607 -12.39 1.54 0.03
C HIS A 607 -11.93 2.04 -1.34
N GLN A 608 -11.17 1.23 -2.08
CA GLN A 608 -10.71 1.54 -3.44
C GLN A 608 -11.66 1.01 -4.53
N ARG A 609 -12.90 0.64 -4.20
CA ARG A 609 -13.92 0.23 -5.18
C ARG A 609 -14.42 1.45 -5.94
N ILE A 610 -13.90 1.66 -7.15
CA ILE A 610 -14.30 2.78 -8.03
C ILE A 610 -15.04 2.32 -9.28
N TYR A 611 -14.87 1.05 -9.67
CA TYR A 611 -15.56 0.44 -10.81
C TYR A 611 -16.59 -0.60 -10.35
N GLY A 612 -16.28 -1.35 -9.29
CA GLY A 612 -17.08 -2.47 -8.82
C GLY A 612 -18.39 -2.09 -8.10
N LYS A 613 -19.28 -3.07 -7.99
CA LYS A 613 -20.52 -3.01 -7.18
C LYS A 613 -20.38 -3.94 -5.97
N LYS A 614 -21.24 -3.80 -4.96
CA LYS A 614 -21.24 -4.70 -3.78
C LYS A 614 -21.54 -6.13 -4.23
N ILE A 615 -20.61 -7.06 -3.99
CA ILE A 615 -20.74 -8.47 -4.35
C ILE A 615 -20.21 -9.37 -3.24
N THR A 616 -20.84 -10.54 -3.08
CA THR A 616 -20.45 -11.54 -2.08
C THR A 616 -19.83 -12.75 -2.78
N LEU A 617 -18.59 -13.09 -2.42
CA LEU A 617 -17.81 -14.16 -3.08
C LEU A 617 -18.47 -15.54 -3.02
N SER A 618 -19.13 -15.86 -1.90
CA SER A 618 -19.75 -17.17 -1.65
C SER A 618 -20.87 -17.49 -2.65
N HIS A 619 -21.55 -16.49 -3.22
CA HIS A 619 -22.56 -16.67 -4.27
C HIS A 619 -21.99 -17.22 -5.58
N TYR A 620 -20.68 -17.11 -5.79
CA TYR A 620 -19.99 -17.53 -7.02
C TYR A 620 -19.06 -18.74 -6.79
N GLY A 621 -19.30 -19.50 -5.71
CA GLY A 621 -18.52 -20.71 -5.41
C GLY A 621 -17.13 -20.44 -4.86
N ILE A 622 -16.85 -19.20 -4.43
CA ILE A 622 -15.57 -18.81 -3.84
C ILE A 622 -15.73 -18.75 -2.31
N GLN A 623 -15.29 -19.81 -1.63
CA GLN A 623 -15.40 -19.94 -0.18
C GLN A 623 -14.07 -19.57 0.47
N VAL A 624 -14.04 -18.45 1.18
CA VAL A 624 -12.83 -17.90 1.85
C VAL A 624 -12.90 -17.96 3.38
N ARG A 625 -14.01 -18.47 3.95
CA ARG A 625 -14.21 -18.57 5.40
C ARG A 625 -13.02 -19.28 6.07
N GLY A 626 -12.46 -18.65 7.10
CA GLY A 626 -11.27 -19.12 7.83
C GLY A 626 -9.93 -18.93 7.10
N ARG A 627 -9.96 -18.34 5.89
CA ARG A 627 -8.79 -18.10 5.01
C ARG A 627 -8.74 -16.66 4.50
N SER A 628 -9.53 -15.77 5.10
CA SER A 628 -9.44 -14.32 4.94
C SER A 628 -8.42 -13.76 5.93
N ARG A 629 -7.56 -12.84 5.48
CA ARG A 629 -6.62 -12.10 6.32
C ARG A 629 -6.71 -10.62 5.99
N ARG A 630 -6.74 -9.78 7.01
CA ARG A 630 -6.76 -8.33 6.89
C ARG A 630 -5.38 -7.75 7.17
N LEU A 631 -4.90 -6.87 6.31
CA LEU A 631 -3.67 -6.11 6.50
C LEU A 631 -4.02 -4.74 7.08
N THR A 632 -3.49 -4.42 8.26
CA THR A 632 -3.77 -3.16 8.97
C THR A 632 -2.64 -2.13 8.83
N ARG A 633 -1.43 -2.53 8.44
CA ARG A 633 -0.28 -1.64 8.35
C ARG A 633 -0.07 -1.08 6.95
N ASN A 634 -0.05 0.24 6.83
CA ASN A 634 0.28 0.95 5.59
C ASN A 634 1.79 1.17 5.51
N TYR A 635 2.45 0.62 4.50
CA TYR A 635 3.91 0.75 4.33
C TYR A 635 4.31 1.90 3.39
N ARG A 636 3.32 2.58 2.80
CA ARG A 636 3.50 3.49 1.66
C ARG A 636 3.24 4.95 1.99
N THR A 637 2.04 5.26 2.42
CA THR A 637 1.54 6.63 2.56
C THR A 637 1.87 7.13 3.97
N THR A 638 2.28 8.40 4.12
CA THR A 638 2.49 9.02 5.43
C THR A 638 1.19 9.06 6.24
N ARG A 639 1.29 9.05 7.56
CA ARG A 639 0.16 9.18 8.48
C ARG A 639 -0.70 10.40 8.13
N GLN A 640 -0.07 11.56 7.95
CA GLN A 640 -0.77 12.82 7.65
C GLN A 640 -1.59 12.73 6.34
N ASN A 641 -1.02 12.17 5.27
CA ASN A 641 -1.75 11.97 4.01
C ASN A 641 -2.89 10.94 4.17
N LEU A 642 -2.65 9.90 4.97
CA LEU A 642 -3.63 8.84 5.23
C LEU A 642 -4.83 9.36 6.04
N ASP A 643 -4.59 10.22 7.04
CA ASP A 643 -5.63 10.85 7.85
C ASP A 643 -6.55 11.72 6.99
N VAL A 644 -5.98 12.51 6.08
CA VAL A 644 -6.76 13.29 5.11
C VAL A 644 -7.56 12.38 4.19
N ALA A 645 -6.97 11.29 3.71
CA ALA A 645 -7.66 10.33 2.87
C ALA A 645 -8.83 9.66 3.59
N PHE A 646 -8.68 9.27 4.87
CA PHE A 646 -9.78 8.73 5.67
C PHE A 646 -10.84 9.77 6.01
N GLY A 647 -10.46 11.03 6.26
CA GLY A 647 -11.43 12.12 6.42
C GLY A 647 -12.37 12.30 5.22
N ILE A 648 -11.94 11.90 4.02
CA ILE A 648 -12.78 11.84 2.80
C ILE A 648 -13.74 10.64 2.83
N LEU A 649 -13.37 9.53 3.46
CA LEU A 649 -14.17 8.30 3.55
C LEU A 649 -15.15 8.27 4.72
N ASP A 650 -14.79 8.81 5.89
CA ASP A 650 -15.49 8.60 7.17
C ASP A 650 -17.02 8.84 7.16
N PRO A 651 -17.59 9.74 6.35
CA PRO A 651 -19.05 9.85 6.26
C PRO A 651 -19.74 8.65 5.59
N GLY A 652 -18.99 7.70 5.02
CA GLY A 652 -19.52 6.56 4.26
C GLY A 652 -19.50 5.24 5.05
N THR A 653 -20.42 4.33 4.71
CA THR A 653 -20.42 2.95 5.21
C THR A 653 -20.00 1.99 4.11
N TYR A 654 -18.92 1.24 4.34
CA TYR A 654 -18.34 0.33 3.36
C TYR A 654 -18.56 -1.13 3.77
N GLU A 655 -18.82 -1.98 2.78
CA GLU A 655 -18.99 -3.41 2.95
C GLU A 655 -17.95 -4.17 2.13
N ASP A 656 -17.36 -5.17 2.79
CA ASP A 656 -16.35 -6.04 2.24
C ASP A 656 -16.95 -7.13 1.32
N MET A 657 -16.12 -7.96 0.70
CA MET A 657 -16.56 -9.03 -0.19
C MET A 657 -17.23 -10.24 0.50
N GLU A 658 -17.32 -10.24 1.83
CA GLU A 658 -18.10 -11.20 2.64
C GLU A 658 -19.44 -10.59 3.12
N GLY A 659 -19.70 -9.31 2.84
CA GLY A 659 -20.90 -8.58 3.23
C GLY A 659 -20.86 -8.05 4.67
N GLN A 660 -19.67 -7.89 5.23
CA GLN A 660 -19.46 -7.34 6.57
C GLN A 660 -19.10 -5.85 6.49
N ALA A 661 -19.52 -5.08 7.49
CA ALA A 661 -19.13 -3.68 7.61
C ALA A 661 -17.61 -3.58 7.81
N GLU A 662 -16.95 -2.69 7.06
CA GLU A 662 -15.50 -2.51 7.13
C GLU A 662 -15.16 -1.27 7.98
N GLU A 663 -14.53 -1.50 9.15
CA GLU A 663 -14.01 -0.41 10.00
C GLU A 663 -12.66 0.10 9.49
N HIS A 664 -12.32 1.38 9.61
CA HIS A 664 -11.12 1.97 9.02
C HIS A 664 -9.99 2.21 10.04
N HIS A 665 -9.34 1.15 10.53
CA HIS A 665 -8.19 1.29 11.43
C HIS A 665 -6.90 0.82 10.73
N TYR A 666 -6.16 1.76 10.15
CA TYR A 666 -4.86 1.49 9.54
C TYR A 666 -3.79 2.42 10.10
N VAL A 667 -2.64 1.86 10.41
CA VAL A 667 -1.51 2.63 10.94
C VAL A 667 -0.41 2.73 9.90
N SER A 668 0.03 3.96 9.65
CA SER A 668 1.26 4.21 8.92
C SER A 668 2.40 4.49 9.89
N PRO A 669 3.51 3.73 9.84
CA PRO A 669 4.73 4.04 10.58
C PRO A 669 5.52 5.19 9.94
N ARG A 670 5.07 5.74 8.80
CA ARG A 670 5.72 6.84 8.10
C ARG A 670 5.09 8.16 8.53
N SER A 671 5.91 9.11 8.91
CA SER A 671 5.51 10.51 9.11
C SER A 671 6.06 11.38 7.98
N GLY A 672 5.30 12.39 7.58
CA GLY A 672 5.68 13.37 6.57
C GLY A 672 5.11 14.76 6.87
N PRO A 673 5.26 15.72 5.95
CA PRO A 673 4.65 17.03 6.11
C PRO A 673 3.12 16.94 6.07
N GLU A 674 2.47 17.91 6.69
CA GLU A 674 1.00 18.02 6.65
C GLU A 674 0.52 18.32 5.22
N PRO A 675 -0.58 17.68 4.76
CA PRO A 675 -1.19 17.97 3.48
C PRO A 675 -1.57 19.43 3.32
N LEU A 676 -1.42 19.94 2.11
CA LEU A 676 -1.70 21.34 1.78
C LEU A 676 -3.05 21.50 1.09
N LEU A 677 -3.85 22.46 1.54
CA LEU A 677 -5.05 22.94 0.88
C LEU A 677 -4.78 24.27 0.18
N LEU A 678 -5.11 24.34 -1.10
CA LEU A 678 -4.90 25.52 -1.95
C LEU A 678 -6.24 26.04 -2.46
N HIS A 679 -6.79 27.05 -1.78
CA HIS A 679 -7.96 27.76 -2.29
C HIS A 679 -7.57 28.77 -3.36
N ALA A 680 -8.24 28.75 -4.50
CA ALA A 680 -8.09 29.72 -5.56
C ALA A 680 -9.40 30.50 -5.82
N THR A 681 -9.25 31.75 -6.22
CA THR A 681 -10.39 32.62 -6.55
C THR A 681 -11.04 32.22 -7.88
N ASP A 682 -10.22 31.90 -8.87
CA ASP A 682 -10.63 31.42 -10.18
C ASP A 682 -9.64 30.38 -10.73
N ARG A 683 -9.87 29.94 -11.97
CA ARG A 683 -9.05 28.91 -12.61
C ARG A 683 -7.64 29.36 -12.93
N ALA A 684 -7.43 30.64 -13.25
CA ALA A 684 -6.11 31.17 -13.55
C ALA A 684 -5.26 31.26 -12.28
N ASP A 685 -5.84 31.72 -11.18
CA ASP A 685 -5.23 31.71 -9.85
C ASP A 685 -4.87 30.27 -9.41
N GLU A 686 -5.76 29.29 -9.65
CA GLU A 686 -5.51 27.88 -9.33
C GLU A 686 -4.30 27.32 -10.10
N LEU A 687 -4.20 27.61 -11.40
CA LEU A 687 -3.05 27.21 -12.23
C LEU A 687 -1.74 27.86 -11.78
N SER A 688 -1.79 29.14 -11.38
CA SER A 688 -0.62 29.85 -10.85
C SER A 688 -0.10 29.20 -9.57
N LYS A 689 -1.00 28.92 -8.61
CA LYS A 689 -0.65 28.24 -7.35
C LYS A 689 -0.14 26.82 -7.58
N ALA A 690 -0.74 26.08 -8.51
CA ALA A 690 -0.25 24.76 -8.90
C ALA A 690 1.17 24.84 -9.49
N ALA A 691 1.46 25.82 -10.36
CA ALA A 691 2.79 26.01 -10.92
C ALA A 691 3.84 26.36 -9.86
N GLU A 692 3.49 27.20 -8.88
CA GLU A 692 4.36 27.52 -7.75
C GLU A 692 4.65 26.31 -6.86
N LEU A 693 3.62 25.52 -6.53
CA LEU A 693 3.79 24.27 -5.78
C LEU A 693 4.73 23.30 -6.51
N LEU A 694 4.51 23.08 -7.81
CA LEU A 694 5.34 22.19 -8.60
C LEU A 694 6.79 22.68 -8.68
N ARG A 695 7.01 24.00 -8.75
CA ARG A 695 8.36 24.59 -8.73
C ARG A 695 9.10 24.28 -7.43
N VAL A 696 8.44 24.49 -6.29
CA VAL A 696 8.99 24.15 -4.96
C VAL A 696 9.33 22.66 -4.88
N TRP A 697 8.41 21.79 -5.34
CA TRP A 697 8.64 20.36 -5.31
C TRP A 697 9.76 19.89 -6.23
N LEU A 698 9.92 20.51 -7.39
CA LEU A 698 11.01 20.22 -8.33
C LEU A 698 12.36 20.72 -7.79
N GLU A 699 12.41 21.89 -7.16
CA GLU A 699 13.62 22.42 -6.53
C GLU A 699 14.11 21.51 -5.40
N GLN A 700 13.21 21.06 -4.51
CA GLN A 700 13.52 20.08 -3.47
C GLN A 700 14.10 18.77 -4.01
N ASP A 701 13.64 18.33 -5.19
CA ASP A 701 14.11 17.08 -5.80
C ASP A 701 15.44 17.24 -6.55
N ARG A 702 15.80 18.46 -6.99
CA ARG A 702 17.10 18.75 -7.65
C ARG A 702 18.28 18.60 -6.71
N ASP A 703 18.07 18.86 -5.42
CA ASP A 703 19.12 18.76 -4.39
C ASP A 703 19.34 17.31 -3.91
N SER A 704 18.59 16.34 -4.45
CA SER A 704 18.74 14.92 -4.15
C SER A 704 19.50 14.18 -5.27
N GLU A 705 20.38 13.23 -4.92
CA GLU A 705 21.11 12.39 -5.90
C GLU A 705 20.17 11.51 -6.76
N ASP A 706 18.90 11.35 -6.34
CA ASP A 706 17.83 10.57 -6.99
C ASP A 706 16.69 11.46 -7.53
N SER A 707 17.03 12.52 -8.29
CA SER A 707 16.02 13.38 -8.93
C SER A 707 15.15 12.58 -9.90
N ALA A 708 13.86 12.47 -9.60
CA ALA A 708 12.89 11.70 -10.38
C ALA A 708 11.58 12.49 -10.59
N PRO A 709 11.57 13.52 -11.46
CA PRO A 709 10.41 14.39 -11.65
C PRO A 709 9.14 13.65 -12.06
N GLU A 710 9.25 12.51 -12.75
CA GLU A 710 8.12 11.64 -13.11
C GLU A 710 7.39 11.04 -11.91
N THR A 711 7.94 11.16 -10.70
CA THR A 711 7.29 10.76 -9.45
C THR A 711 6.43 11.87 -8.84
N ILE A 712 6.29 13.01 -9.51
CA ILE A 712 5.36 14.10 -9.16
C ILE A 712 4.15 14.03 -10.10
N ALA A 713 2.94 13.98 -9.55
CA ALA A 713 1.72 13.89 -10.34
C ALA A 713 0.70 14.99 -10.03
N VAL A 714 0.03 15.48 -11.08
CA VAL A 714 -1.19 16.28 -11.00
C VAL A 714 -2.36 15.43 -11.46
N LEU A 715 -3.31 15.18 -10.55
CA LEU A 715 -4.47 14.34 -10.79
C LEU A 715 -5.71 15.20 -10.98
N VAL A 716 -6.39 15.01 -12.11
CA VAL A 716 -7.59 15.76 -12.51
C VAL A 716 -8.78 14.83 -12.70
N ARG A 717 -9.99 15.37 -12.82
CA ARG A 717 -11.20 14.56 -12.98
C ARG A 717 -11.27 13.84 -14.32
N ASP A 718 -11.05 14.57 -15.41
CA ASP A 718 -11.24 14.09 -16.78
C ASP A 718 -10.14 14.54 -17.76
N ARG A 719 -10.24 14.07 -19.01
CA ARG A 719 -9.23 14.35 -20.05
C ARG A 719 -9.24 15.82 -20.49
N TYR A 720 -10.39 16.48 -20.46
CA TYR A 720 -10.49 17.88 -20.85
C TYR A 720 -9.73 18.75 -19.85
N GLN A 721 -9.95 18.51 -18.55
CA GLN A 721 -9.17 19.16 -17.50
C GLN A 721 -7.68 18.83 -17.60
N ARG A 722 -7.30 17.59 -17.93
CA ARG A 722 -5.90 17.20 -18.10
C ARG A 722 -5.21 18.07 -19.15
N ASP A 723 -5.82 18.19 -20.32
CA ASP A 723 -5.24 18.93 -21.43
C ASP A 723 -5.21 20.43 -21.12
N ALA A 724 -6.24 20.96 -20.44
CA ALA A 724 -6.25 22.32 -19.95
C ALA A 724 -5.13 22.61 -18.93
N VAL A 725 -4.89 21.71 -17.97
CA VAL A 725 -3.83 21.83 -16.96
C VAL A 725 -2.45 21.75 -17.59
N VAL A 726 -2.23 20.84 -18.54
CA VAL A 726 -0.96 20.71 -19.27
C VAL A 726 -0.62 22.02 -19.98
N ASN A 727 -1.58 22.59 -20.70
CA ASN A 727 -1.39 23.86 -21.40
C ASN A 727 -1.19 25.03 -20.43
N GLY A 728 -1.98 25.09 -19.35
CA GLY A 728 -1.88 26.13 -18.33
C GLY A 728 -0.52 26.14 -17.63
N LEU A 729 -0.05 24.97 -17.17
CA LEU A 729 1.26 24.85 -16.51
C LEU A 729 2.41 25.22 -17.45
N ALA A 730 2.32 24.87 -18.74
CA ALA A 730 3.31 25.28 -19.74
C ALA A 730 3.40 26.81 -19.88
N GLN A 731 2.27 27.53 -19.82
CA GLN A 731 2.26 29.00 -19.84
C GLN A 731 2.94 29.61 -18.60
N HIS A 732 2.92 28.92 -17.46
CA HIS A 732 3.64 29.29 -16.24
C HIS A 732 5.08 28.73 -16.17
N GLY A 733 5.61 28.19 -17.27
CA GLY A 733 6.99 27.72 -17.40
C GLY A 733 7.27 26.35 -16.78
N ILE A 734 6.23 25.55 -16.49
CA ILE A 734 6.37 24.18 -15.95
C ILE A 734 5.97 23.17 -17.02
N GLU A 735 6.96 22.48 -17.59
CA GLU A 735 6.69 21.42 -18.56
C GLU A 735 6.27 20.12 -17.89
N VAL A 736 5.07 19.65 -18.22
CA VAL A 736 4.49 18.41 -17.70
C VAL A 736 4.09 17.46 -18.83
N ARG A 737 3.95 16.17 -18.52
CA ARG A 737 3.56 15.14 -19.50
C ARG A 737 2.14 14.64 -19.24
N ALA A 738 1.28 14.75 -20.25
CA ALA A 738 -0.02 14.09 -20.23
C ALA A 738 0.14 12.56 -20.34
N VAL A 739 -0.53 11.81 -19.46
CA VAL A 739 -0.55 10.34 -19.51
C VAL A 739 -1.95 9.84 -19.83
N ASP A 740 -2.07 8.95 -20.83
CA ASP A 740 -3.35 8.33 -21.25
C ASP A 740 -3.21 6.81 -21.41
N ARG A 741 -2.30 6.35 -22.29
CA ARG A 741 -2.12 4.92 -22.62
C ARG A 741 -0.70 4.38 -22.39
N GLU A 742 0.33 5.19 -22.59
CA GLU A 742 1.74 4.76 -22.45
C GLU A 742 2.26 4.96 -21.02
N ALA A 743 3.35 4.26 -20.69
CA ALA A 743 4.06 4.46 -19.43
C ALA A 743 4.57 5.90 -19.33
N ALA A 744 4.60 6.45 -18.11
CA ALA A 744 5.21 7.74 -17.87
C ALA A 744 6.68 7.67 -18.32
N GLY A 745 7.05 8.46 -19.34
CA GLY A 745 8.47 8.64 -19.67
C GLY A 745 9.21 9.27 -18.49
N ARG A 746 10.54 9.26 -18.52
CA ARG A 746 11.36 9.88 -17.47
C ARG A 746 11.45 11.41 -17.63
N GLY A 747 11.82 12.10 -16.54
CA GLY A 747 12.37 13.46 -16.53
C GLY A 747 11.36 14.62 -16.46
N ARG A 748 10.05 14.36 -16.31
CA ARG A 748 9.02 15.42 -16.19
C ARG A 748 7.88 14.98 -15.27
N PRO A 749 7.26 15.90 -14.49
CA PRO A 749 6.01 15.62 -13.80
C PRO A 749 4.91 15.17 -14.76
N VAL A 750 3.96 14.40 -14.24
CA VAL A 750 2.88 13.81 -15.04
C VAL A 750 1.52 14.39 -14.69
N VAL A 751 0.64 14.53 -15.69
CA VAL A 751 -0.76 14.92 -15.51
C VAL A 751 -1.66 13.82 -16.05
N MET A 752 -2.60 13.35 -15.24
CA MET A 752 -3.53 12.29 -15.63
C MET A 752 -4.84 12.35 -14.88
N THR A 753 -5.83 11.56 -15.32
CA THR A 753 -7.10 11.48 -14.60
C THR A 753 -6.96 10.69 -13.30
N MET A 754 -7.77 10.99 -12.29
CA MET A 754 -7.82 10.26 -11.02
C MET A 754 -8.05 8.75 -11.24
N HIS A 755 -8.97 8.39 -12.14
CA HIS A 755 -9.23 7.00 -12.53
C HIS A 755 -7.99 6.30 -13.10
N ARG A 756 -7.20 7.04 -13.89
CA ARG A 756 -5.98 6.52 -14.51
C ARG A 756 -4.85 6.33 -13.51
N ALA A 757 -4.85 7.12 -12.43
CA ALA A 757 -3.87 7.00 -11.37
C ALA A 757 -4.06 5.74 -10.50
N LYS A 758 -5.21 5.06 -10.57
CA LYS A 758 -5.42 3.80 -9.84
C LYS A 758 -4.36 2.77 -10.23
N GLY A 759 -3.71 2.19 -9.22
CA GLY A 759 -2.62 1.23 -9.40
C GLY A 759 -1.25 1.86 -9.69
N LEU A 760 -1.16 3.18 -9.83
CA LEU A 760 0.12 3.92 -9.92
C LEU A 760 0.50 4.51 -8.56
N GLU A 761 1.73 5.01 -8.43
CA GLU A 761 2.27 5.59 -7.19
C GLU A 761 3.20 6.77 -7.49
N PHE A 762 3.16 7.79 -6.65
CA PHE A 762 3.92 9.04 -6.81
C PHE A 762 4.49 9.50 -5.47
N ARG A 763 5.68 10.12 -5.47
CA ARG A 763 6.24 10.75 -4.26
C ARG A 763 5.37 11.91 -3.80
N LYS A 764 4.95 12.76 -4.74
CA LYS A 764 4.17 13.98 -4.47
C LYS A 764 2.96 14.05 -5.41
N VAL A 765 1.79 14.38 -4.87
CA VAL A 765 0.54 14.44 -5.64
C VAL A 765 -0.22 15.74 -5.36
N LEU A 766 -0.62 16.43 -6.43
CA LEU A 766 -1.61 17.50 -6.41
C LEU A 766 -2.94 16.97 -6.96
N LEU A 767 -3.99 16.97 -6.14
CA LEU A 767 -5.37 16.80 -6.60
C LEU A 767 -5.88 18.17 -7.05
N PHE A 768 -6.10 18.32 -8.34
CA PHE A 768 -6.45 19.60 -8.95
C PHE A 768 -7.94 19.67 -9.28
N ASP A 769 -8.57 20.82 -9.05
CA ASP A 769 -10.00 21.07 -9.26
C ASP A 769 -10.94 20.23 -8.39
N VAL A 770 -10.71 20.15 -7.08
CA VAL A 770 -11.63 19.50 -6.13
C VAL A 770 -12.73 20.49 -5.70
N SER A 771 -13.38 21.10 -6.69
CA SER A 771 -14.43 22.10 -6.53
C SER A 771 -15.83 21.47 -6.55
N LYS A 772 -16.83 22.15 -6.00
CA LYS A 772 -18.24 21.70 -5.99
C LYS A 772 -18.81 21.36 -7.36
N ASN A 773 -18.34 22.05 -8.41
CA ASN A 773 -18.82 21.86 -9.78
C ASN A 773 -18.09 20.73 -10.52
N ALA A 774 -16.92 20.32 -10.04
CA ALA A 774 -16.14 19.23 -10.61
C ALA A 774 -16.38 17.90 -9.88
N ILE A 775 -16.50 17.94 -8.55
CA ILE A 775 -16.58 16.77 -7.68
C ILE A 775 -17.62 17.00 -6.56
N PRO A 776 -18.62 16.14 -6.38
CA PRO A 776 -18.97 15.00 -7.23
C PRO A 776 -19.44 15.48 -8.61
N ARG A 777 -19.29 14.64 -9.64
CA ARG A 777 -19.82 14.99 -10.97
C ARG A 777 -21.32 15.28 -10.84
N PRO A 778 -21.82 16.41 -11.39
CA PRO A 778 -23.23 16.73 -11.25
C PRO A 778 -24.09 15.65 -11.90
N LEU A 779 -24.87 14.94 -11.09
CA LEU A 779 -25.79 13.88 -11.54
C LEU A 779 -27.08 14.46 -12.12
N TRP A 780 -27.02 15.65 -12.73
CA TRP A 780 -28.16 16.52 -13.01
C TRP A 780 -29.21 15.94 -13.97
N ASP A 781 -28.89 14.85 -14.67
CA ASP A 781 -29.79 14.21 -15.65
C ASP A 781 -30.26 12.79 -15.25
N GLN A 782 -29.89 12.28 -14.07
CA GLN A 782 -30.19 10.91 -13.69
C GLN A 782 -31.13 10.89 -12.47
N GLN A 783 -32.41 10.58 -12.72
CA GLN A 783 -33.39 10.25 -11.67
C GLN A 783 -32.97 8.94 -10.97
N TYR A 784 -31.96 9.02 -10.12
CA TYR A 784 -31.56 7.90 -9.26
C TYR A 784 -32.56 7.72 -8.12
N SER A 785 -32.72 6.47 -7.68
CA SER A 785 -33.30 6.22 -6.35
C SER A 785 -32.34 6.74 -5.27
N ASP A 786 -32.85 7.08 -4.08
CA ASP A 786 -32.01 7.56 -2.96
C ASP A 786 -30.81 6.62 -2.71
N THR A 787 -31.04 5.30 -2.77
CA THR A 787 -30.00 4.27 -2.63
C THR A 787 -28.95 4.28 -3.74
N ASP A 788 -29.33 4.51 -5.01
CA ASP A 788 -28.36 4.55 -6.11
C ASP A 788 -27.55 5.86 -6.08
N HIS A 789 -28.15 6.93 -5.55
CA HIS A 789 -27.47 8.20 -5.30
C HIS A 789 -26.40 8.06 -4.22
N ASP A 790 -26.72 7.41 -3.10
CA ASP A 790 -25.76 7.15 -2.02
C ASP A 790 -24.58 6.29 -2.52
N ASP A 791 -24.85 5.22 -3.29
CA ASP A 791 -23.81 4.39 -3.91
C ASP A 791 -22.96 5.17 -4.93
N ALA A 792 -23.54 6.14 -5.65
CA ALA A 792 -22.79 7.02 -6.54
C ALA A 792 -21.88 7.97 -5.77
N LEU A 793 -22.37 8.57 -4.68
CA LEU A 793 -21.58 9.43 -3.81
C LEU A 793 -20.44 8.66 -3.12
N LEU A 794 -20.69 7.44 -2.65
CA LEU A 794 -19.65 6.57 -2.09
C LEU A 794 -18.53 6.30 -3.11
N ARG A 795 -18.87 6.08 -4.39
CA ARG A 795 -17.87 5.90 -5.46
C ARG A 795 -17.06 7.18 -5.72
N GLU A 796 -17.68 8.36 -5.67
CA GLU A 796 -16.96 9.63 -5.78
C GLU A 796 -16.00 9.85 -4.60
N ARG A 797 -16.40 9.49 -3.37
CA ARG A 797 -15.51 9.48 -2.19
C ARG A 797 -14.36 8.50 -2.36
N SER A 798 -14.65 7.26 -2.78
CA SER A 798 -13.64 6.25 -3.06
C SER A 798 -12.65 6.69 -4.13
N LEU A 799 -13.09 7.42 -5.16
CA LEU A 799 -12.19 7.96 -6.17
C LEU A 799 -11.23 9.01 -5.59
N LEU A 800 -11.74 9.96 -4.80
CA LEU A 800 -10.89 10.95 -4.14
C LEU A 800 -9.92 10.29 -3.16
N TYR A 801 -10.38 9.30 -2.38
CA TYR A 801 -9.53 8.50 -1.51
C TYR A 801 -8.42 7.77 -2.30
N VAL A 802 -8.77 7.10 -3.40
CA VAL A 802 -7.80 6.42 -4.27
C VAL A 802 -6.76 7.41 -4.78
N ALA A 803 -7.20 8.60 -5.23
CA ALA A 803 -6.32 9.64 -5.74
C ALA A 803 -5.40 10.22 -4.66
N ALA A 804 -5.93 10.54 -3.48
CA ALA A 804 -5.17 11.04 -2.33
C ALA A 804 -4.10 10.03 -1.87
N THR A 805 -4.47 8.75 -1.77
CA THR A 805 -3.56 7.67 -1.35
C THR A 805 -2.52 7.27 -2.40
N ARG A 806 -2.50 7.94 -3.57
CA ARG A 806 -1.38 7.84 -4.53
C ARG A 806 -0.15 8.62 -4.07
N ALA A 807 -0.32 9.58 -3.16
CA ALA A 807 0.76 10.32 -2.55
C ALA A 807 1.51 9.43 -1.56
N ARG A 808 2.80 9.21 -1.80
CA ARG A 808 3.69 8.54 -0.85
C ARG A 808 4.13 9.49 0.25
N ASP A 809 4.65 10.66 -0.13
CA ASP A 809 5.36 11.58 0.78
C ASP A 809 4.57 12.87 1.01
N GLN A 810 4.08 13.54 -0.04
CA GLN A 810 3.36 14.82 0.09
C GLN A 810 2.06 14.86 -0.73
N LEU A 811 1.00 15.37 -0.13
CA LEU A 811 -0.31 15.58 -0.75
C LEU A 811 -0.67 17.07 -0.74
N ALA A 812 -1.20 17.55 -1.85
CA ALA A 812 -1.86 18.84 -1.95
C ALA A 812 -3.22 18.70 -2.64
N ILE A 813 -4.19 19.52 -2.24
CA ILE A 813 -5.53 19.58 -2.82
C ILE A 813 -5.83 21.03 -3.18
N SER A 814 -6.16 21.31 -4.44
CA SER A 814 -6.59 22.62 -4.89
C SER A 814 -8.04 22.65 -5.36
N TRP A 815 -8.67 23.81 -5.23
CA TRP A 815 -9.98 24.08 -5.82
C TRP A 815 -10.10 25.57 -6.14
N SER A 816 -10.90 25.90 -7.14
CA SER A 816 -11.32 27.27 -7.45
C SER A 816 -12.79 27.50 -7.08
N GLY A 817 -13.09 28.66 -6.49
CA GLY A 817 -14.45 29.00 -6.04
C GLY A 817 -14.87 28.23 -4.77
N GLU A 818 -15.98 27.50 -4.84
CA GLU A 818 -16.51 26.68 -3.73
C GLU A 818 -15.86 25.28 -3.70
N ALA A 819 -15.41 24.86 -2.51
CA ALA A 819 -14.86 23.53 -2.29
C ALA A 819 -15.90 22.43 -2.54
N SER A 820 -15.43 21.24 -2.93
CA SER A 820 -16.30 20.06 -3.02
C SER A 820 -16.97 19.76 -1.67
N PRO A 821 -18.25 19.36 -1.65
CA PRO A 821 -18.92 18.88 -0.43
C PRO A 821 -18.24 17.65 0.18
N LEU A 822 -17.38 16.95 -0.57
CA LEU A 822 -16.66 15.76 -0.10
C LEU A 822 -15.41 16.09 0.72
N ILE A 823 -14.93 17.35 0.70
CA ILE A 823 -13.74 17.80 1.44
C ILE A 823 -14.05 18.87 2.48
N THR A 824 -15.32 19.21 2.71
CA THR A 824 -15.71 20.30 3.64
C THR A 824 -15.33 20.00 5.09
N ALA A 825 -15.20 18.73 5.47
CA ALA A 825 -14.69 18.33 6.79
C ALA A 825 -13.17 18.54 6.95
N LEU A 826 -12.46 18.82 5.86
CA LEU A 826 -11.02 19.10 5.83
C LEU A 826 -10.72 20.60 5.78
N THR A 827 -11.67 21.42 5.33
CA THR A 827 -11.52 22.87 5.29
C THR A 827 -11.70 23.46 6.70
N PRO A 828 -10.81 24.36 7.15
CA PRO A 828 -10.88 25.00 8.47
C PRO A 828 -12.15 25.81 8.72
#